data_AF-A0A3S0DIV1-F1
#
_entry.id   AF-A0A3S0DIV1-F1
#
_cell.length_a   1.000
_cell.length_b   1.000
_cell.length_c   1.000
_cell.angle_alpha   90.00
_cell.angle_beta   90.00
_cell.angle_gamma   90.00
#
_symmetry.space_group_name_H-M   'P 1'
#
loop_
_entity.id
_entity.type
_entity.pdbx_description
1 polymer ?
#
loop_
_entity_poly.entity_id
_entity_poly.type
_entity_poly.pdbx_seq_one_letter_code
_entity_poly.pdbx_strand_id
1 'polypeptide(L)'
;SSWGSLVTSFLADVNGDGKADFIAQQSDGLYVALSTGTGLGASTKWVNGFGYSQGYSDQTTTPIFLLDVNGDGLADAVGFASDGVYVALSNGAGFGSPTKWISDFTTGAGGWTTMDTYPRTLADVNGDGRPDVVGFGSNGVYVALNNGTGFGARTQWTGDFGTTSTVPYATNSANPRLVQDVNGDGLPDIIGFGNGGTYVALNTGTSFAASTLWLADFGVNAGYTTSDTYPRTLADVNGDGLPDVIGFKSDGTYVAINTGTGLQTATKWLADFGTATTIAYSSQKGFPRYVMDVNGDGKADIIGFAAAGVQVALGTGTGLNASSQWVAGFGSNAGYTTTTPRQLADVDGDGFPDIVGTLVTGGSTATNVARTARTTTPDLIATLGNGMGTISTVTYTFLGNGGLYTRGTTATYPQADITVPFYVVQSAKTPNALGSNFITHNYQYGGLRVDITGRGLVGFGWVQATQADTGIATRTDYRQDWPYSGLPFQTMKTLPGYGNNGLLSLVTNSYGCLTPQTGVACTITAGNRYFPYLSQSNEANWESNGTALPTVQTANTFDGYGNATAVTVASSDGFTKTTTNIYSNDATNWFLGRLTQSQVASTTGAVNQNMPTGVFTFNQTISTNTNNYNLRNAAIAAGWNQSDLLAAKVTVNPGVVVGSTSPSTPAFDTGYFPTGAAITLINNGIIAGAGGAGGSDGTWFAPTNSLGFTGNPGQPGGAAMRAQALMNIANDSGTIGGGGGGGGAGASRLWGFAFVKTGGGGGGGGAGQVSGAGGAGAIGSAGYSGVNGANGSSGTPMNGGVGGGGGTYVLYYQPVTSGSGGNGGNLGMSGDSGTVGTANTAYIGGAGGSPGAAVVGNANIT
;
A
#
# COMPACT_ATOMS: atom_id res chain seq x y z
N SER A 1 -3.19 31.51 -29.94
CA SER A 1 -3.01 30.99 -31.32
C SER A 1 -4.10 31.56 -32.21
N SER A 2 -3.82 31.78 -33.51
CA SER A 2 -4.81 32.20 -34.52
C SER A 2 -5.12 31.01 -35.42
N TRP A 3 -6.40 30.69 -35.62
CA TRP A 3 -6.84 29.39 -36.19
C TRP A 3 -7.62 29.48 -37.51
N GLY A 4 -7.64 30.64 -38.18
CA GLY A 4 -8.47 30.83 -39.38
C GLY A 4 -9.97 30.62 -39.13
N SER A 5 -10.71 30.17 -40.16
CA SER A 5 -12.15 29.88 -40.10
C SER A 5 -12.39 28.50 -39.46
N LEU A 6 -12.64 28.50 -38.14
CA LEU A 6 -13.00 27.31 -37.38
C LEU A 6 -14.48 26.96 -37.53
N VAL A 7 -14.79 25.68 -37.76
CA VAL A 7 -16.18 25.16 -37.77
C VAL A 7 -16.51 24.49 -36.42
N THR A 8 -15.55 23.80 -35.82
CA THR A 8 -15.72 23.08 -34.55
C THR A 8 -14.35 22.90 -33.87
N SER A 9 -14.36 22.84 -32.54
CA SER A 9 -13.19 22.53 -31.72
C SER A 9 -13.50 21.44 -30.68
N PHE A 10 -12.48 20.66 -30.35
CA PHE A 10 -12.54 19.59 -29.36
C PHE A 10 -11.40 19.76 -28.35
N LEU A 11 -11.59 19.13 -27.19
CA LEU A 11 -10.58 19.00 -26.14
C LEU A 11 -10.44 17.51 -25.81
N ALA A 12 -9.24 16.98 -25.93
CA ALA A 12 -8.93 15.59 -25.60
C ALA A 12 -7.42 15.42 -25.42
N ASP A 13 -7.01 14.51 -24.54
CA ASP A 13 -5.60 14.13 -24.42
C ASP A 13 -5.22 13.18 -25.56
N VAL A 14 -4.69 13.74 -26.66
CA VAL A 14 -4.34 12.96 -27.85
C VAL A 14 -2.89 12.47 -27.81
N ASN A 15 -2.09 12.94 -26.84
CA ASN A 15 -0.68 12.56 -26.68
C ASN A 15 -0.38 11.72 -25.41
N GLY A 16 -1.38 11.52 -24.55
CA GLY A 16 -1.32 10.73 -23.34
C GLY A 16 -0.57 11.40 -22.18
N ASP A 17 -0.36 12.72 -22.22
CA ASP A 17 0.41 13.47 -21.21
C ASP A 17 -0.42 13.95 -20.00
N GLY A 18 -1.69 13.56 -19.96
CA GLY A 18 -2.65 13.88 -18.90
C GLY A 18 -3.25 15.28 -19.04
N LYS A 19 -3.02 15.99 -20.14
CA LYS A 19 -3.60 17.31 -20.41
C LYS A 19 -4.49 17.22 -21.63
N ALA A 20 -5.64 17.88 -21.57
CA ALA A 20 -6.48 18.04 -22.74
C ALA A 20 -5.79 18.98 -23.76
N ASP A 21 -5.57 18.46 -24.96
CA ASP A 21 -5.06 19.22 -26.09
C ASP A 21 -6.20 19.92 -26.83
N PHE A 22 -5.88 20.98 -27.58
CA PHE A 22 -6.87 21.68 -28.40
C PHE A 22 -6.85 21.16 -29.85
N ILE A 23 -7.98 20.62 -30.30
CA ILE A 23 -8.15 20.08 -31.64
C ILE A 23 -9.13 20.96 -32.43
N ALA A 24 -8.64 21.54 -33.52
CA ALA A 24 -9.36 22.41 -34.43
C ALA A 24 -9.74 21.67 -35.72
N GLN A 25 -11.03 21.67 -36.06
CA GLN A 25 -11.49 21.22 -37.37
C GLN A 25 -11.34 22.34 -38.40
N GLN A 26 -10.58 22.08 -39.47
CA GLN A 26 -10.42 22.98 -40.61
C GLN A 26 -10.97 22.37 -41.91
N SER A 27 -10.74 23.03 -43.04
CA SER A 27 -11.29 22.62 -44.34
C SER A 27 -10.84 21.22 -44.74
N ASP A 28 -9.58 20.92 -44.48
CA ASP A 28 -8.83 19.81 -45.04
C ASP A 28 -8.33 18.82 -43.97
N GLY A 29 -8.69 19.03 -42.70
CA GLY A 29 -8.56 18.03 -41.66
C GLY A 29 -8.52 18.57 -40.23
N LEU A 30 -7.99 17.76 -39.30
CA LEU A 30 -7.83 18.13 -37.89
C LEU A 30 -6.43 18.67 -37.62
N TYR A 31 -6.40 19.79 -36.90
CA TYR A 31 -5.19 20.46 -36.44
C TYR A 31 -5.14 20.39 -34.92
N VAL A 32 -3.98 20.06 -34.36
CA VAL A 32 -3.78 19.91 -32.92
C VAL A 32 -2.76 20.94 -32.45
N ALA A 33 -3.08 21.64 -31.38
CA ALA A 33 -2.12 22.34 -30.55
C ALA A 33 -2.05 21.64 -29.19
N LEU A 34 -0.89 21.02 -28.93
CA LEU A 34 -0.64 20.34 -27.67
C LEU A 34 -0.67 21.33 -26.51
N SER A 35 -1.24 20.92 -25.38
CA SER A 35 -1.13 21.70 -24.15
C SER A 35 0.29 21.63 -23.58
N THR A 36 0.78 22.76 -23.08
CA THR A 36 2.08 22.85 -22.41
C THR A 36 1.95 22.93 -20.89
N GLY A 37 0.74 22.82 -20.36
CA GLY A 37 0.42 23.14 -18.97
C GLY A 37 0.40 24.65 -18.67
N THR A 38 0.98 25.46 -19.56
CA THR A 38 1.03 26.93 -19.40
C THR A 38 0.31 27.69 -20.52
N GLY A 39 -0.10 26.97 -21.56
CA GLY A 39 -0.78 27.49 -22.74
C GLY A 39 -0.86 26.39 -23.81
N LEU A 40 -1.13 26.80 -25.05
CA LEU A 40 -1.16 25.91 -26.20
C LEU A 40 0.10 26.11 -27.05
N GLY A 41 0.69 25.00 -27.48
CA GLY A 41 1.80 24.96 -28.43
C GLY A 41 1.40 25.42 -29.83
N ALA A 42 2.32 25.23 -30.79
CA ALA A 42 2.04 25.51 -32.19
C ALA A 42 1.00 24.53 -32.75
N SER A 43 0.03 25.05 -33.48
CA SER A 43 -0.95 24.23 -34.22
C SER A 43 -0.25 23.47 -35.36
N THR A 44 -0.47 22.16 -35.41
CA THR A 44 0.04 21.29 -36.48
C THR A 44 -1.08 20.44 -37.05
N LYS A 45 -1.08 20.19 -38.37
CA LYS A 45 -2.08 19.31 -38.99
C LYS A 45 -1.73 17.86 -38.67
N TRP A 46 -2.62 17.15 -37.99
CA TRP A 46 -2.38 15.75 -37.60
C TRP A 46 -2.96 14.75 -38.58
N VAL A 47 -3.99 15.13 -39.35
CA VAL A 47 -4.62 14.22 -40.32
C VAL A 47 -5.19 14.95 -41.52
N ASN A 48 -5.10 14.31 -42.69
CA ASN A 48 -5.82 14.70 -43.90
C ASN A 48 -7.15 13.93 -43.99
N GLY A 49 -8.10 14.32 -43.14
CA GLY A 49 -9.38 13.65 -42.92
C GLY A 49 -10.20 14.43 -41.89
N PHE A 50 -11.52 14.20 -41.86
CA PHE A 50 -12.45 14.87 -40.94
C PHE A 50 -12.60 16.39 -41.14
N GLY A 51 -12.09 16.96 -42.23
CA GLY A 51 -12.28 18.37 -42.59
C GLY A 51 -13.65 18.65 -43.18
N TYR A 52 -14.13 19.90 -43.10
CA TYR A 52 -15.46 20.26 -43.60
C TYR A 52 -15.58 20.16 -45.14
N SER A 53 -14.48 20.32 -45.89
CA SER A 53 -14.43 20.07 -47.35
C SER A 53 -14.36 18.58 -47.71
N GLN A 54 -14.14 17.72 -46.71
CA GLN A 54 -14.06 16.26 -46.84
C GLN A 54 -15.36 15.58 -46.40
N GLY A 55 -16.46 16.34 -46.32
CA GLY A 55 -17.80 15.83 -46.01
C GLY A 55 -18.21 15.95 -44.55
N TYR A 56 -17.37 16.50 -43.66
CA TYR A 56 -17.67 16.69 -42.24
C TYR A 56 -18.11 18.13 -41.94
N SER A 57 -19.12 18.64 -42.67
CA SER A 57 -19.49 20.05 -42.61
C SER A 57 -20.39 20.43 -41.43
N ASP A 58 -20.97 19.45 -40.74
CA ASP A 58 -21.94 19.67 -39.67
C ASP A 58 -21.94 18.52 -38.65
N GLN A 59 -21.96 18.86 -37.36
CA GLN A 59 -21.96 17.89 -36.26
C GLN A 59 -23.33 17.22 -36.06
N THR A 60 -24.41 17.72 -36.68
CA THR A 60 -25.72 17.04 -36.58
C THR A 60 -25.85 15.85 -37.53
N THR A 61 -25.21 15.89 -38.69
CA THR A 61 -25.31 14.82 -39.70
C THR A 61 -24.04 13.96 -39.75
N THR A 62 -22.87 14.59 -39.61
CA THR A 62 -21.56 13.97 -39.68
C THR A 62 -20.71 14.24 -38.44
N PRO A 63 -21.14 13.75 -37.26
CA PRO A 63 -20.45 14.02 -35.99
C PRO A 63 -19.04 13.42 -35.95
N ILE A 64 -18.16 14.10 -35.21
CA ILE A 64 -16.81 13.63 -34.88
C ILE A 64 -16.70 13.52 -33.35
N PHE A 65 -16.09 12.43 -32.89
CA PHE A 65 -15.80 12.17 -31.48
C PHE A 65 -14.30 11.97 -31.29
N LEU A 66 -13.79 12.40 -30.14
CA LEU A 66 -12.40 12.23 -29.72
C LEU A 66 -12.39 11.41 -28.43
N LEU A 67 -11.96 10.15 -28.50
CA LEU A 67 -11.86 9.22 -27.37
C LEU A 67 -10.99 8.02 -27.73
N ASP A 68 -10.44 7.37 -26.73
CA ASP A 68 -9.65 6.14 -26.89
C ASP A 68 -10.55 4.99 -27.35
N VAL A 69 -10.44 4.59 -28.62
CA VAL A 69 -11.29 3.55 -29.22
C VAL A 69 -10.59 2.19 -29.29
N ASN A 70 -9.29 2.13 -29.02
CA ASN A 70 -8.50 0.90 -29.09
C ASN A 70 -8.02 0.39 -27.71
N GLY A 71 -8.12 1.24 -26.67
CA GLY A 71 -7.72 0.98 -25.29
C GLY A 71 -6.24 1.26 -25.01
N ASP A 72 -5.57 2.16 -25.72
CA ASP A 72 -4.13 2.47 -25.58
C ASP A 72 -3.83 3.70 -24.70
N GLY A 73 -4.87 4.36 -24.20
CA GLY A 73 -4.81 5.56 -23.37
C GLY A 73 -4.54 6.84 -24.13
N LEU A 74 -4.74 6.87 -25.47
CA LEU A 74 -4.69 8.06 -26.31
C LEU A 74 -6.06 8.31 -26.94
N ALA A 75 -6.52 9.56 -26.98
CA ALA A 75 -7.76 9.86 -27.68
C ALA A 75 -7.59 9.74 -29.21
N ASP A 76 -8.47 8.96 -29.85
CA ASP A 76 -8.55 8.73 -31.28
C ASP A 76 -9.65 9.57 -31.94
N ALA A 77 -9.56 9.80 -33.26
CA ALA A 77 -10.62 10.48 -34.00
C ALA A 77 -11.59 9.48 -34.62
N VAL A 78 -12.88 9.57 -34.25
CA VAL A 78 -13.97 8.76 -34.80
C VAL A 78 -14.99 9.66 -35.49
N GLY A 79 -15.14 9.54 -36.80
CA GLY A 79 -16.04 10.35 -37.61
C GLY A 79 -17.13 9.53 -38.29
N PHE A 80 -18.37 9.96 -38.14
CA PHE A 80 -19.52 9.36 -38.81
C PHE A 80 -19.71 10.08 -40.15
N ALA A 81 -19.07 9.59 -41.21
CA ALA A 81 -19.17 10.16 -42.56
C ALA A 81 -20.56 9.90 -43.16
N SER A 82 -20.78 10.25 -44.43
CA SER A 82 -22.06 9.92 -45.09
C SER A 82 -22.25 8.41 -45.32
N ASP A 83 -21.18 7.64 -45.52
CA ASP A 83 -21.19 6.26 -46.03
C ASP A 83 -20.55 5.23 -45.09
N GLY A 84 -20.27 5.62 -43.85
CA GLY A 84 -19.75 4.76 -42.79
C GLY A 84 -19.04 5.52 -41.67
N VAL A 85 -18.67 4.79 -40.62
CA VAL A 85 -17.87 5.31 -39.50
C VAL A 85 -16.39 5.08 -39.79
N TYR A 86 -15.60 6.15 -39.73
CA TYR A 86 -14.17 6.16 -39.96
C TYR A 86 -13.42 6.43 -38.66
N VAL A 87 -12.30 5.72 -38.46
CA VAL A 87 -11.44 5.86 -37.29
C VAL A 87 -10.02 6.19 -37.73
N ALA A 88 -9.40 7.16 -37.07
CA ALA A 88 -7.97 7.45 -37.18
C ALA A 88 -7.34 7.39 -35.79
N LEU A 89 -6.51 6.36 -35.58
CA LEU A 89 -5.86 6.11 -34.29
C LEU A 89 -4.74 7.12 -34.03
N SER A 90 -4.61 7.61 -32.81
CA SER A 90 -3.49 8.43 -32.37
C SER A 90 -2.25 7.58 -32.09
N ASN A 91 -1.07 8.17 -32.28
CA ASN A 91 0.19 7.62 -31.78
C ASN A 91 0.94 8.61 -30.87
N GLY A 92 0.24 9.66 -30.45
CA GLY A 92 0.75 10.76 -29.63
C GLY A 92 1.57 11.82 -30.36
N ALA A 93 1.84 11.63 -31.66
CA ALA A 93 2.48 12.64 -32.52
C ALA A 93 1.62 13.03 -33.75
N GLY A 94 0.55 12.27 -34.02
CA GLY A 94 -0.35 12.46 -35.15
C GLY A 94 -1.44 11.40 -35.15
N PHE A 95 -2.48 11.58 -35.97
CA PHE A 95 -3.43 10.52 -36.24
C PHE A 95 -3.01 9.73 -37.49
N GLY A 96 -3.30 8.43 -37.48
CA GLY A 96 -3.17 7.57 -38.65
C GLY A 96 -4.12 7.96 -39.80
N SER A 97 -4.02 7.25 -40.92
CA SER A 97 -4.98 7.44 -42.02
C SER A 97 -6.38 6.96 -41.61
N PRO A 98 -7.45 7.74 -41.87
CA PRO A 98 -8.82 7.33 -41.54
C PRO A 98 -9.19 6.02 -42.23
N THR A 99 -9.61 5.03 -41.45
CA THR A 99 -10.03 3.71 -41.93
C THR A 99 -11.51 3.51 -41.63
N LYS A 100 -12.30 3.07 -42.62
CA LYS A 100 -13.71 2.77 -42.42
C LYS A 100 -13.86 1.48 -41.59
N TRP A 101 -14.47 1.58 -40.43
CA TRP A 101 -14.69 0.45 -39.52
C TRP A 101 -16.06 -0.20 -39.69
N ILE A 102 -17.07 0.54 -40.16
CA ILE A 102 -18.40 0.00 -40.48
C ILE A 102 -19.13 0.88 -41.51
N SER A 103 -20.00 0.28 -42.32
CA SER A 103 -20.92 0.94 -43.27
C SER A 103 -22.35 0.99 -42.73
N ASP A 104 -22.53 1.61 -41.57
CA ASP A 104 -23.82 1.82 -40.90
C ASP A 104 -23.71 3.05 -39.98
N PHE A 105 -24.77 3.40 -39.24
CA PHE A 105 -24.83 4.55 -38.31
C PHE A 105 -24.72 5.93 -38.97
N THR A 106 -24.95 6.03 -40.28
CA THR A 106 -24.81 7.27 -41.05
C THR A 106 -26.02 7.63 -41.90
N THR A 107 -25.99 8.82 -42.48
CA THR A 107 -27.07 9.36 -43.33
C THR A 107 -27.26 8.55 -44.62
N GLY A 108 -26.17 8.14 -45.26
CA GLY A 108 -26.15 7.33 -46.49
C GLY A 108 -26.07 5.82 -46.26
N ALA A 109 -25.87 5.36 -45.02
CA ALA A 109 -25.87 3.95 -44.65
C ALA A 109 -26.49 3.74 -43.26
N GLY A 110 -27.64 3.06 -43.19
CA GLY A 110 -28.34 2.75 -41.93
C GLY A 110 -29.50 3.69 -41.57
N GLY A 111 -29.65 4.84 -42.24
CA GLY A 111 -30.81 5.73 -42.11
C GLY A 111 -30.72 6.77 -40.98
N TRP A 112 -29.51 7.08 -40.53
CA TRP A 112 -29.24 7.96 -39.38
C TRP A 112 -29.15 9.43 -39.84
N THR A 113 -30.31 10.03 -40.06
CA THR A 113 -30.43 11.34 -40.71
C THR A 113 -29.85 12.51 -39.92
N THR A 114 -30.08 12.61 -38.61
CA THR A 114 -29.57 13.71 -37.76
C THR A 114 -29.34 13.27 -36.32
N MET A 115 -28.47 13.95 -35.58
CA MET A 115 -28.26 13.74 -34.13
C MET A 115 -29.46 14.13 -33.28
N ASP A 116 -30.38 14.94 -33.81
CA ASP A 116 -31.61 15.28 -33.11
C ASP A 116 -32.64 14.15 -33.24
N THR A 117 -32.84 13.57 -34.43
CA THR A 117 -33.80 12.46 -34.58
C THR A 117 -33.19 11.13 -34.14
N TYR A 118 -31.97 10.84 -34.60
CA TYR A 118 -31.26 9.57 -34.40
C TYR A 118 -29.85 9.82 -33.81
N PRO A 119 -29.75 10.15 -32.52
CA PRO A 119 -28.47 10.35 -31.85
C PRO A 119 -27.64 9.07 -31.87
N ARG A 120 -26.33 9.27 -31.87
CA ARG A 120 -25.29 8.22 -31.84
C ARG A 120 -24.27 8.61 -30.79
N THR A 121 -23.73 7.64 -30.09
CA THR A 121 -22.64 7.85 -29.13
C THR A 121 -21.69 6.65 -29.15
N LEU A 122 -20.56 6.81 -28.49
CA LEU A 122 -19.59 5.75 -28.24
C LEU A 122 -19.56 5.46 -26.74
N ALA A 123 -19.74 4.21 -26.35
CA ALA A 123 -19.72 3.76 -24.96
C ALA A 123 -19.36 2.27 -24.92
N ASP A 124 -18.52 1.85 -23.96
CA ASP A 124 -18.21 0.44 -23.73
C ASP A 124 -19.41 -0.23 -23.06
N VAL A 125 -20.31 -0.83 -23.86
CA VAL A 125 -21.56 -1.40 -23.34
C VAL A 125 -21.43 -2.89 -23.01
N ASN A 126 -20.27 -3.49 -23.25
CA ASN A 126 -20.02 -4.90 -22.98
C ASN A 126 -18.97 -5.11 -21.84
N GLY A 127 -18.33 -4.04 -21.36
CA GLY A 127 -17.36 -4.05 -20.27
C GLY A 127 -15.96 -4.52 -20.69
N ASP A 128 -15.63 -4.47 -21.98
CA ASP A 128 -14.34 -4.92 -22.51
C ASP A 128 -13.27 -3.81 -22.55
N GLY A 129 -13.61 -2.59 -22.12
CA GLY A 129 -12.74 -1.42 -22.10
C GLY A 129 -12.64 -0.69 -23.44
N ARG A 130 -13.39 -1.09 -24.47
CA ARG A 130 -13.40 -0.44 -25.78
C ARG A 130 -14.78 0.12 -26.11
N PRO A 131 -14.89 1.43 -26.38
CA PRO A 131 -16.17 2.03 -26.72
C PRO A 131 -16.79 1.43 -27.99
N ASP A 132 -18.06 1.03 -27.87
CA ASP A 132 -18.92 0.52 -28.94
C ASP A 132 -19.78 1.63 -29.54
N VAL A 133 -20.24 1.46 -30.78
CA VAL A 133 -21.23 2.39 -31.34
C VAL A 133 -22.60 2.07 -30.77
N VAL A 134 -23.22 3.05 -30.11
CA VAL A 134 -24.62 3.00 -29.64
C VAL A 134 -25.44 4.01 -30.44
N GLY A 135 -26.41 3.52 -31.20
CA GLY A 135 -27.31 4.35 -31.99
C GLY A 135 -28.77 4.18 -31.57
N PHE A 136 -29.48 5.30 -31.43
CA PHE A 136 -30.92 5.34 -31.20
C PHE A 136 -31.71 5.52 -32.52
N GLY A 137 -32.23 4.43 -33.07
CA GLY A 137 -32.92 4.39 -34.36
C GLY A 137 -34.44 4.53 -34.25
N SER A 138 -35.16 4.27 -35.34
CA SER A 138 -36.63 4.39 -35.35
C SER A 138 -37.31 3.37 -34.45
N ASN A 139 -36.82 2.14 -34.44
CA ASN A 139 -37.47 0.99 -33.80
C ASN A 139 -36.79 0.58 -32.48
N GLY A 140 -35.81 1.37 -32.00
CA GLY A 140 -35.12 1.12 -30.74
C GLY A 140 -33.63 1.41 -30.82
N VAL A 141 -32.85 0.79 -29.93
CA VAL A 141 -31.41 1.04 -29.78
C VAL A 141 -30.59 -0.09 -30.40
N TYR A 142 -29.61 0.29 -31.19
CA TYR A 142 -28.72 -0.59 -31.93
C TYR A 142 -27.29 -0.41 -31.46
N VAL A 143 -26.56 -1.51 -31.33
CA VAL A 143 -25.17 -1.55 -30.91
C VAL A 143 -24.34 -2.24 -31.98
N ALA A 144 -23.15 -1.71 -32.27
CA ALA A 144 -22.11 -2.42 -32.99
C ALA A 144 -20.85 -2.51 -32.13
N LEU A 145 -20.54 -3.74 -31.71
CA LEU A 145 -19.46 -4.02 -30.79
C LEU A 145 -18.09 -3.78 -31.43
N ASN A 146 -17.19 -3.15 -30.69
CA ASN A 146 -15.81 -2.89 -31.09
C ASN A 146 -14.93 -4.12 -30.82
N ASN A 147 -14.07 -4.49 -31.77
CA ASN A 147 -13.11 -5.59 -31.59
C ASN A 147 -11.63 -5.12 -31.55
N GLY A 148 -11.41 -3.80 -31.52
CA GLY A 148 -10.10 -3.14 -31.53
C GLY A 148 -9.52 -2.87 -32.92
N THR A 149 -10.16 -3.38 -33.97
CA THR A 149 -9.74 -3.15 -35.37
C THR A 149 -10.90 -2.76 -36.29
N GLY A 150 -12.12 -2.71 -35.75
CA GLY A 150 -13.36 -2.46 -36.48
C GLY A 150 -14.58 -2.63 -35.57
N PHE A 151 -15.75 -2.21 -36.07
CA PHE A 151 -17.03 -2.48 -35.42
C PHE A 151 -17.71 -3.68 -36.09
N GLY A 152 -18.30 -4.55 -35.27
CA GLY A 152 -19.09 -5.70 -35.70
C GLY A 152 -20.41 -5.29 -36.38
N ALA A 153 -21.21 -6.30 -36.76
CA ALA A 153 -22.52 -6.03 -37.35
C ALA A 153 -23.45 -5.36 -36.33
N ARG A 154 -24.27 -4.39 -36.78
CA ARG A 154 -25.26 -3.78 -35.90
C ARG A 154 -26.28 -4.81 -35.41
N THR A 155 -26.58 -4.76 -34.12
CA THR A 155 -27.57 -5.62 -33.47
C THR A 155 -28.52 -4.75 -32.67
N GLN A 156 -29.82 -5.03 -32.74
CA GLN A 156 -30.80 -4.34 -31.89
C GLN A 156 -30.73 -4.91 -30.47
N TRP A 157 -30.43 -4.05 -29.49
CA TRP A 157 -30.32 -4.44 -28.08
C TRP A 157 -31.60 -4.17 -27.28
N THR A 158 -32.45 -3.25 -27.74
CA THR A 158 -33.81 -3.04 -27.19
C THR A 158 -34.74 -2.40 -28.24
N GLY A 159 -36.05 -2.61 -28.08
CA GLY A 159 -37.12 -1.96 -28.84
C GLY A 159 -37.53 -0.58 -28.31
N ASP A 160 -37.02 -0.19 -27.15
CA ASP A 160 -37.35 1.07 -26.48
C ASP A 160 -36.47 2.23 -26.99
N PHE A 161 -36.80 3.47 -26.60
CA PHE A 161 -36.06 4.71 -26.92
C PHE A 161 -35.96 5.09 -28.40
N GLY A 162 -36.74 4.42 -29.26
CA GLY A 162 -36.87 4.76 -30.68
C GLY A 162 -38.00 5.77 -30.96
N THR A 163 -37.96 6.39 -32.15
CA THR A 163 -38.99 7.36 -32.57
C THR A 163 -40.38 6.74 -32.72
N THR A 164 -40.47 5.42 -32.91
CA THR A 164 -41.71 4.64 -33.05
C THR A 164 -41.98 3.70 -31.87
N SER A 165 -41.19 3.80 -30.79
CA SER A 165 -41.41 2.99 -29.58
C SER A 165 -42.65 3.44 -28.80
N THR A 166 -43.11 2.62 -27.85
CA THR A 166 -44.33 2.86 -27.05
C THR A 166 -44.30 4.23 -26.34
N VAL A 167 -43.13 4.61 -25.82
CA VAL A 167 -42.84 5.98 -25.38
C VAL A 167 -42.00 6.63 -26.48
N PRO A 168 -42.58 7.43 -27.39
CA PRO A 168 -41.86 7.90 -28.56
C PRO A 168 -40.81 8.96 -28.21
N TYR A 169 -39.59 8.77 -28.71
CA TYR A 169 -38.48 9.73 -28.59
C TYR A 169 -38.29 10.44 -29.93
N ALA A 170 -39.12 11.45 -30.20
CA ALA A 170 -39.20 12.08 -31.52
C ALA A 170 -37.96 12.92 -31.86
N THR A 171 -37.44 13.67 -30.88
CA THR A 171 -36.22 14.48 -31.02
C THR A 171 -35.38 14.38 -29.76
N ASN A 172 -34.06 14.52 -29.87
CA ASN A 172 -33.13 14.52 -28.76
C ASN A 172 -33.14 15.87 -28.03
N SER A 173 -33.63 16.92 -28.69
CA SER A 173 -33.93 18.21 -28.06
C SER A 173 -35.07 18.08 -27.04
N ALA A 174 -36.21 17.48 -27.38
CA ALA A 174 -37.29 17.28 -26.40
C ALA A 174 -37.03 16.07 -25.49
N ASN A 175 -36.55 14.98 -26.09
CA ASN A 175 -36.35 13.67 -25.48
C ASN A 175 -34.88 13.19 -25.58
N PRO A 176 -33.93 13.84 -24.89
CA PRO A 176 -32.55 13.39 -24.79
C PRO A 176 -32.46 11.98 -24.22
N ARG A 177 -31.49 11.25 -24.76
CA ARG A 177 -31.09 9.91 -24.35
C ARG A 177 -29.61 9.96 -23.99
N LEU A 178 -29.28 9.47 -22.81
CA LEU A 178 -27.92 9.40 -22.28
C LEU A 178 -27.54 7.93 -22.07
N VAL A 179 -26.24 7.66 -22.12
CA VAL A 179 -25.66 6.33 -21.88
C VAL A 179 -24.65 6.47 -20.74
N GLN A 180 -24.95 5.92 -19.58
CA GLN A 180 -24.12 6.03 -18.38
C GLN A 180 -24.51 4.95 -17.37
N ASP A 181 -23.54 4.43 -16.62
CA ASP A 181 -23.80 3.46 -15.55
C ASP A 181 -24.56 4.15 -14.40
N VAL A 182 -25.83 3.79 -14.19
CA VAL A 182 -26.66 4.37 -13.14
C VAL A 182 -26.86 3.43 -11.95
N ASN A 183 -26.38 2.18 -12.04
CA ASN A 183 -26.56 1.17 -11.00
C ASN A 183 -25.24 0.77 -10.30
N GLY A 184 -24.09 1.23 -10.81
CA GLY A 184 -22.76 0.99 -10.28
C GLY A 184 -22.19 -0.38 -10.62
N ASP A 185 -22.71 -1.09 -11.65
CA ASP A 185 -22.24 -2.42 -12.05
C ASP A 185 -21.07 -2.40 -13.04
N GLY A 186 -20.65 -1.22 -13.51
CA GLY A 186 -19.58 -1.02 -14.47
C GLY A 186 -20.02 -1.09 -15.93
N LEU A 187 -21.31 -1.30 -16.21
CA LEU A 187 -21.88 -1.33 -17.56
C LEU A 187 -22.79 -0.10 -17.77
N PRO A 188 -22.56 0.71 -18.81
CA PRO A 188 -23.40 1.87 -19.08
C PRO A 188 -24.84 1.48 -19.43
N ASP A 189 -25.81 2.11 -18.75
CA ASP A 189 -27.25 1.96 -18.96
C ASP A 189 -27.81 3.02 -19.90
N ILE A 190 -29.06 2.88 -20.33
CA ILE A 190 -29.78 3.92 -21.08
C ILE A 190 -30.70 4.70 -20.17
N ILE A 191 -30.54 6.02 -20.17
CA ILE A 191 -31.41 6.98 -19.50
C ILE A 191 -32.12 7.82 -20.56
N GLY A 192 -33.43 7.67 -20.69
CA GLY A 192 -34.24 8.41 -21.64
C GLY A 192 -35.26 9.31 -20.97
N PHE A 193 -35.20 10.62 -21.25
CA PHE A 193 -36.18 11.59 -20.76
C PHE A 193 -37.38 11.68 -21.72
N GLY A 194 -38.39 10.85 -21.50
CA GLY A 194 -39.59 10.79 -22.33
C GLY A 194 -40.61 11.90 -22.03
N ASN A 195 -41.82 11.80 -22.56
CA ASN A 195 -42.87 12.77 -22.26
C ASN A 195 -43.35 12.69 -20.80
N GLY A 196 -43.52 11.46 -20.30
CA GLY A 196 -44.05 11.19 -18.96
C GLY A 196 -43.03 11.25 -17.82
N GLY A 197 -41.73 11.27 -18.11
CA GLY A 197 -40.67 11.31 -17.09
C GLY A 197 -39.35 10.69 -17.52
N THR A 198 -38.52 10.29 -16.56
CA THR A 198 -37.23 9.62 -16.74
C THR A 198 -37.41 8.09 -16.78
N TYR A 199 -37.06 7.49 -17.91
CA TYR A 199 -37.07 6.05 -18.12
C TYR A 199 -35.65 5.51 -18.15
N VAL A 200 -35.44 4.34 -17.54
CA VAL A 200 -34.13 3.67 -17.52
C VAL A 200 -34.27 2.23 -18.01
N ALA A 201 -33.34 1.81 -18.86
CA ALA A 201 -33.14 0.42 -19.24
C ALA A 201 -31.74 -0.02 -18.83
N LEU A 202 -31.67 -1.00 -17.93
CA LEU A 202 -30.41 -1.51 -17.40
C LEU A 202 -29.70 -2.38 -18.43
N ASN A 203 -28.38 -2.26 -18.50
CA ASN A 203 -27.52 -3.07 -19.34
C ASN A 203 -27.31 -4.47 -18.73
N THR A 204 -27.11 -5.47 -19.59
CA THR A 204 -26.85 -6.87 -19.22
C THR A 204 -25.51 -7.38 -19.78
N GLY A 205 -24.73 -6.50 -20.41
CA GLY A 205 -23.49 -6.80 -21.14
C GLY A 205 -23.71 -7.39 -22.54
N THR A 206 -24.95 -7.74 -22.88
CA THR A 206 -25.31 -8.32 -24.19
C THR A 206 -26.60 -7.76 -24.80
N SER A 207 -27.37 -7.01 -24.01
CA SER A 207 -28.64 -6.36 -24.38
C SER A 207 -29.04 -5.34 -23.31
N PHE A 208 -30.09 -4.55 -23.56
CA PHE A 208 -30.71 -3.72 -22.53
C PHE A 208 -32.04 -4.36 -22.07
N ALA A 209 -32.29 -4.35 -20.78
CA ALA A 209 -33.57 -4.76 -20.19
C ALA A 209 -34.73 -3.86 -20.69
N ALA A 210 -35.96 -4.28 -20.45
CA ALA A 210 -37.13 -3.45 -20.73
C ALA A 210 -37.06 -2.15 -19.92
N SER A 211 -37.35 -1.02 -20.56
CA SER A 211 -37.30 0.28 -19.88
C SER A 211 -38.40 0.40 -18.82
N THR A 212 -38.05 1.04 -17.71
CA THR A 212 -38.96 1.29 -16.59
C THR A 212 -38.98 2.78 -16.26
N LEU A 213 -40.15 3.31 -15.89
CA LEU A 213 -40.27 4.69 -15.43
C LEU A 213 -39.71 4.79 -14.01
N TRP A 214 -38.53 5.40 -13.86
CA TRP A 214 -37.91 5.61 -12.55
C TRP A 214 -38.47 6.83 -11.83
N LEU A 215 -38.86 7.88 -12.56
CA LEU A 215 -39.43 9.09 -11.99
C LEU A 215 -40.35 9.82 -12.97
N ALA A 216 -41.52 10.25 -12.50
CA ALA A 216 -42.47 11.07 -13.25
C ALA A 216 -42.14 12.59 -13.22
N ASP A 217 -40.87 12.94 -13.43
CA ASP A 217 -40.36 14.32 -13.60
C ASP A 217 -39.25 14.30 -14.68
N PHE A 218 -38.65 15.43 -15.01
CA PHE A 218 -37.63 15.60 -16.08
C PHE A 218 -38.08 15.28 -17.52
N GLY A 219 -39.35 14.90 -17.69
CA GLY A 219 -39.99 14.73 -18.97
C GLY A 219 -40.68 15.99 -19.49
N VAL A 220 -41.15 15.93 -20.74
CA VAL A 220 -41.83 17.05 -21.41
C VAL A 220 -43.05 17.53 -20.62
N ASN A 221 -43.86 16.61 -20.07
CA ASN A 221 -45.05 16.95 -19.28
C ASN A 221 -44.72 17.67 -17.97
N ALA A 222 -43.48 17.57 -17.48
CA ALA A 222 -42.99 18.29 -16.30
C ALA A 222 -42.35 19.65 -16.64
N GLY A 223 -42.43 20.09 -17.91
CA GLY A 223 -41.96 21.39 -18.38
C GLY A 223 -40.62 21.38 -19.12
N TYR A 224 -39.97 20.22 -19.26
CA TYR A 224 -38.68 20.09 -19.96
C TYR A 224 -38.89 19.92 -21.47
N THR A 225 -39.27 20.99 -22.15
CA THR A 225 -39.70 20.94 -23.56
C THR A 225 -38.55 20.92 -24.57
N THR A 226 -37.40 21.50 -24.25
CA THR A 226 -36.20 21.50 -25.12
C THR A 226 -34.93 21.43 -24.27
N SER A 227 -33.89 20.75 -24.76
CA SER A 227 -32.58 20.66 -24.11
C SER A 227 -31.78 21.95 -24.26
N ASP A 228 -32.14 22.85 -25.19
CA ASP A 228 -31.52 24.17 -25.29
C ASP A 228 -32.01 25.09 -24.15
N THR A 229 -33.30 25.07 -23.82
CA THR A 229 -33.83 25.95 -22.76
C THR A 229 -33.78 25.27 -21.39
N TYR A 230 -34.19 24.00 -21.33
CA TYR A 230 -34.34 23.18 -20.12
C TYR A 230 -33.47 21.90 -20.19
N PRO A 231 -32.13 22.05 -20.16
CA PRO A 231 -31.21 20.92 -20.21
C PRO A 231 -31.37 19.99 -19.00
N ARG A 232 -31.00 18.73 -19.21
CA ARG A 232 -30.88 17.70 -18.20
C ARG A 232 -29.55 17.01 -18.39
N THR A 233 -28.91 16.66 -17.29
CA THR A 233 -27.62 15.98 -17.28
C THR A 233 -27.56 15.04 -16.10
N LEU A 234 -26.52 14.23 -16.09
CA LEU A 234 -26.20 13.27 -15.05
C LEU A 234 -24.87 13.66 -14.40
N ALA A 235 -24.81 13.62 -13.07
CA ALA A 235 -23.57 13.78 -12.31
C ALA A 235 -23.77 13.32 -10.86
N ASP A 236 -22.73 12.81 -10.22
CA ASP A 236 -22.78 12.49 -8.79
C ASP A 236 -22.68 13.78 -7.97
N VAL A 237 -23.82 14.28 -7.49
CA VAL A 237 -23.85 15.51 -6.69
C VAL A 237 -23.73 15.24 -5.19
N ASN A 238 -23.75 13.98 -4.79
CA ASN A 238 -23.80 13.57 -3.39
C ASN A 238 -22.52 12.84 -2.91
N GLY A 239 -21.68 12.38 -3.84
CA GLY A 239 -20.41 11.68 -3.60
C GLY A 239 -20.56 10.18 -3.34
N ASP A 240 -21.67 9.54 -3.73
CA ASP A 240 -21.92 8.10 -3.53
C ASP A 240 -21.43 7.21 -4.68
N GLY A 241 -20.90 7.81 -5.75
CA GLY A 241 -20.41 7.13 -6.94
C GLY A 241 -21.48 6.82 -7.99
N LEU A 242 -22.75 7.17 -7.75
CA LEU A 242 -23.84 7.01 -8.71
C LEU A 242 -24.21 8.36 -9.32
N PRO A 243 -24.43 8.45 -10.64
CA PRO A 243 -24.88 9.69 -11.23
C PRO A 243 -26.34 10.00 -10.88
N ASP A 244 -26.57 11.20 -10.35
CA ASP A 244 -27.89 11.77 -10.07
C ASP A 244 -28.45 12.51 -11.29
N VAL A 245 -29.76 12.76 -11.32
CA VAL A 245 -30.39 13.56 -12.39
C VAL A 245 -30.45 15.03 -11.98
N ILE A 246 -29.85 15.89 -12.81
CA ILE A 246 -29.89 17.35 -12.66
C ILE A 246 -30.65 17.94 -13.84
N GLY A 247 -31.66 18.77 -13.57
CA GLY A 247 -32.44 19.45 -14.60
C GLY A 247 -32.69 20.91 -14.26
N PHE A 248 -32.60 21.77 -15.27
CA PHE A 248 -32.78 23.21 -15.11
C PHE A 248 -34.17 23.62 -15.61
N LYS A 249 -35.03 24.11 -14.71
CA LYS A 249 -36.36 24.65 -15.03
C LYS A 249 -36.30 26.17 -15.17
N SER A 250 -37.44 26.80 -15.41
CA SER A 250 -37.52 28.26 -15.50
C SER A 250 -37.09 28.96 -14.21
N ASP A 251 -37.36 28.35 -13.06
CA ASP A 251 -37.25 28.95 -11.74
C ASP A 251 -36.12 28.37 -10.87
N GLY A 252 -35.25 27.53 -11.45
CA GLY A 252 -34.05 27.05 -10.77
C GLY A 252 -33.53 25.68 -11.22
N THR A 253 -32.56 25.18 -10.46
CA THR A 253 -31.94 23.86 -10.59
C THR A 253 -32.67 22.83 -9.71
N TYR A 254 -33.09 21.73 -10.33
CA TYR A 254 -33.74 20.59 -9.70
C TYR A 254 -32.82 19.37 -9.75
N VAL A 255 -32.80 18.60 -8.67
CA VAL A 255 -32.00 17.38 -8.53
C VAL A 255 -32.89 16.24 -8.03
N ALA A 256 -32.76 15.07 -8.62
CA ALA A 256 -33.26 13.80 -8.08
C ALA A 256 -32.10 12.86 -7.82
N ILE A 257 -31.98 12.44 -6.56
CA ILE A 257 -30.92 11.53 -6.11
C ILE A 257 -31.18 10.12 -6.63
N ASN A 258 -30.15 9.52 -7.22
CA ASN A 258 -30.15 8.14 -7.67
C ASN A 258 -29.86 7.19 -6.49
N THR A 259 -30.44 5.99 -6.55
CA THR A 259 -30.30 4.95 -5.51
C THR A 259 -29.78 3.63 -6.09
N GLY A 260 -29.42 3.62 -7.38
CA GLY A 260 -29.02 2.43 -8.15
C GLY A 260 -30.19 1.55 -8.59
N THR A 261 -31.39 1.79 -8.06
CA THR A 261 -32.62 1.04 -8.40
C THR A 261 -33.80 1.95 -8.78
N GLY A 262 -33.60 3.27 -8.74
CA GLY A 262 -34.62 4.28 -8.96
C GLY A 262 -34.13 5.68 -8.57
N LEU A 263 -34.96 6.69 -8.85
CA LEU A 263 -34.70 8.09 -8.51
C LEU A 263 -35.62 8.55 -7.39
N GLN A 264 -35.08 9.32 -6.44
CA GLN A 264 -35.86 10.02 -5.44
C GLN A 264 -36.69 11.15 -6.07
N THR A 265 -37.62 11.71 -5.29
CA THR A 265 -38.42 12.86 -5.75
C THR A 265 -37.51 14.04 -6.08
N ALA A 266 -37.71 14.64 -7.26
CA ALA A 266 -36.95 15.82 -7.66
C ALA A 266 -37.23 16.99 -6.70
N THR A 267 -36.16 17.61 -6.19
CA THR A 267 -36.24 18.76 -5.30
C THR A 267 -35.49 19.94 -5.90
N LYS A 268 -36.00 21.16 -5.71
CA LYS A 268 -35.30 22.37 -6.14
C LYS A 268 -34.16 22.64 -5.15
N TRP A 269 -32.94 22.51 -5.60
CA TRP A 269 -31.75 22.75 -4.78
C TRP A 269 -31.33 24.22 -4.79
N LEU A 270 -31.57 24.92 -5.90
CA LEU A 270 -31.17 26.32 -6.03
C LEU A 270 -32.13 27.10 -6.93
N ALA A 271 -32.46 28.33 -6.55
CA ALA A 271 -33.26 29.28 -7.35
C ALA A 271 -32.38 30.14 -8.28
N ASP A 272 -31.43 29.50 -8.98
CA ASP A 272 -30.56 30.10 -9.99
C ASP A 272 -30.38 29.12 -11.17
N PHE A 273 -29.68 29.53 -12.23
CA PHE A 273 -29.45 28.75 -13.46
C PHE A 273 -30.71 28.43 -14.27
N GLY A 274 -31.81 29.14 -13.99
CA GLY A 274 -33.08 29.04 -14.71
C GLY A 274 -33.26 30.13 -15.77
N THR A 275 -34.36 30.06 -16.52
CA THR A 275 -34.69 31.06 -17.55
C THR A 275 -35.30 32.34 -16.97
N ALA A 276 -35.90 32.26 -15.78
CA ALA A 276 -36.63 33.30 -15.07
C ALA A 276 -36.02 33.58 -13.67
N THR A 277 -34.70 33.41 -13.55
CA THR A 277 -33.91 33.73 -12.36
C THR A 277 -33.23 35.10 -12.52
N THR A 278 -32.61 35.62 -11.46
CA THR A 278 -31.90 36.93 -11.47
C THR A 278 -30.87 36.99 -12.58
N ILE A 279 -30.14 35.90 -12.80
CA ILE A 279 -29.27 35.69 -13.96
C ILE A 279 -30.02 34.71 -14.88
N ALA A 280 -30.43 35.18 -16.06
CA ALA A 280 -31.27 34.40 -16.96
C ALA A 280 -30.43 33.53 -17.93
N TYR A 281 -30.69 32.23 -17.93
CA TYR A 281 -30.07 31.24 -18.81
C TYR A 281 -31.08 30.76 -19.86
N SER A 282 -31.28 31.56 -20.91
CA SER A 282 -32.36 31.34 -21.89
C SER A 282 -32.08 30.28 -22.96
N SER A 283 -30.82 29.92 -23.17
CA SER A 283 -30.37 28.97 -24.19
C SER A 283 -29.04 28.36 -23.78
N GLN A 284 -28.88 27.05 -23.92
CA GLN A 284 -27.67 26.31 -23.61
C GLN A 284 -26.55 26.64 -24.60
N LYS A 285 -26.88 27.03 -25.84
CA LYS A 285 -25.89 27.53 -26.81
C LYS A 285 -25.33 28.89 -26.40
N GLY A 286 -26.19 29.79 -25.91
CA GLY A 286 -25.79 31.15 -25.52
C GLY A 286 -25.22 31.25 -24.11
N PHE A 287 -25.81 30.49 -23.18
CA PHE A 287 -25.52 30.48 -21.75
C PHE A 287 -25.38 29.02 -21.27
N PRO A 288 -24.32 28.31 -21.70
CA PRO A 288 -24.12 26.92 -21.33
C PRO A 288 -24.01 26.74 -19.82
N ARG A 289 -24.54 25.62 -19.36
CA ARG A 289 -24.46 25.12 -17.99
C ARG A 289 -23.81 23.75 -18.00
N TYR A 290 -22.80 23.56 -17.17
CA TYR A 290 -22.11 22.29 -16.97
C TYR A 290 -22.24 21.85 -15.52
N VAL A 291 -22.08 20.55 -15.31
CA VAL A 291 -22.15 19.93 -13.98
C VAL A 291 -20.96 18.99 -13.84
N MET A 292 -20.05 19.30 -12.92
CA MET A 292 -18.82 18.53 -12.63
C MET A 292 -18.17 19.07 -11.36
N ASP A 293 -17.33 18.26 -10.72
CA ASP A 293 -16.54 18.69 -9.57
C ASP A 293 -15.42 19.64 -10.02
N VAL A 294 -15.52 20.92 -9.64
CA VAL A 294 -14.50 21.94 -9.99
C VAL A 294 -13.60 22.31 -8.81
N ASN A 295 -13.83 21.71 -7.63
CA ASN A 295 -13.08 22.04 -6.42
C ASN A 295 -12.34 20.83 -5.81
N GLY A 296 -12.62 19.60 -6.29
CA GLY A 296 -11.98 18.37 -5.88
C GLY A 296 -12.48 17.77 -4.58
N ASP A 297 -13.71 18.06 -4.18
CA ASP A 297 -14.34 17.51 -2.98
C ASP A 297 -15.18 16.24 -3.25
N GLY A 298 -15.13 15.74 -4.48
CA GLY A 298 -15.81 14.53 -4.94
C GLY A 298 -17.29 14.72 -5.25
N LYS A 299 -17.81 15.96 -5.26
CA LYS A 299 -19.22 16.24 -5.54
C LYS A 299 -19.33 17.19 -6.72
N ALA A 300 -20.31 16.95 -7.59
CA ALA A 300 -20.48 17.80 -8.74
C ALA A 300 -21.03 19.20 -8.39
N ASP A 301 -20.42 20.22 -8.98
CA ASP A 301 -20.79 21.63 -8.89
C ASP A 301 -21.55 22.08 -10.15
N ILE A 302 -22.25 23.21 -10.08
CA ILE A 302 -22.90 23.83 -11.26
C ILE A 302 -22.08 25.01 -11.77
N ILE A 303 -21.75 24.99 -13.06
CA ILE A 303 -20.99 26.04 -13.75
C ILE A 303 -21.87 26.64 -14.84
N GLY A 304 -22.28 27.90 -14.67
CA GLY A 304 -23.09 28.63 -15.64
C GLY A 304 -22.35 29.78 -16.29
N PHE A 305 -22.34 29.81 -17.61
CA PHE A 305 -21.77 30.92 -18.38
C PHE A 305 -22.82 32.00 -18.62
N ALA A 306 -22.89 32.98 -17.72
CA ALA A 306 -23.83 34.09 -17.76
C ALA A 306 -23.34 35.26 -18.65
N ALA A 307 -24.17 36.29 -18.80
CA ALA A 307 -23.78 37.49 -19.56
C ALA A 307 -22.54 38.19 -18.98
N ALA A 308 -22.49 38.34 -17.65
CA ALA A 308 -21.40 39.03 -16.95
C ALA A 308 -20.14 38.17 -16.75
N GLY A 309 -20.21 36.86 -17.00
CA GLY A 309 -19.10 35.93 -16.81
C GLY A 309 -19.55 34.57 -16.25
N VAL A 310 -18.63 33.79 -15.71
CA VAL A 310 -18.87 32.43 -15.21
C VAL A 310 -19.32 32.47 -13.75
N GLN A 311 -20.50 31.90 -13.49
CA GLN A 311 -21.09 31.70 -12.17
C GLN A 311 -20.89 30.25 -11.75
N VAL A 312 -20.52 30.03 -10.49
CA VAL A 312 -20.32 28.68 -9.93
C VAL A 312 -21.11 28.55 -8.64
N ALA A 313 -21.87 27.46 -8.52
CA ALA A 313 -22.51 27.03 -7.28
C ALA A 313 -21.91 25.69 -6.84
N LEU A 314 -21.26 25.68 -5.68
CA LEU A 314 -20.60 24.49 -5.16
C LEU A 314 -21.61 23.50 -4.56
N GLY A 315 -21.44 22.21 -4.85
CA GLY A 315 -22.18 21.10 -4.27
C GLY A 315 -21.86 20.90 -2.79
N THR A 316 -22.87 20.59 -1.99
CA THR A 316 -22.69 20.29 -0.56
C THR A 316 -22.99 18.83 -0.23
N GLY A 317 -23.40 18.05 -1.23
CA GLY A 317 -23.89 16.68 -1.09
C GLY A 317 -25.36 16.55 -0.73
N THR A 318 -25.98 17.64 -0.29
CA THR A 318 -27.41 17.68 0.07
C THR A 318 -28.13 18.91 -0.51
N GLY A 319 -27.42 19.69 -1.33
CA GLY A 319 -27.85 20.95 -1.88
C GLY A 319 -26.74 21.65 -2.66
N LEU A 320 -26.99 22.90 -3.05
CA LEU A 320 -26.03 23.78 -3.70
C LEU A 320 -25.86 25.06 -2.87
N ASN A 321 -24.64 25.54 -2.79
CA ASN A 321 -24.38 26.89 -2.29
C ASN A 321 -24.98 27.95 -3.22
N ALA A 322 -25.17 29.17 -2.70
CA ALA A 322 -25.50 30.31 -3.54
C ALA A 322 -24.41 30.51 -4.60
N SER A 323 -24.80 30.71 -5.86
CA SER A 323 -23.83 30.91 -6.93
C SER A 323 -23.06 32.20 -6.74
N SER A 324 -21.77 32.17 -7.05
CA SER A 324 -20.91 33.36 -7.08
C SER A 324 -20.15 33.45 -8.39
N GLN A 325 -19.81 34.68 -8.79
CA GLN A 325 -19.02 34.91 -9.99
C GLN A 325 -17.56 34.55 -9.71
N TRP A 326 -17.04 33.55 -10.41
CA TRP A 326 -15.63 33.16 -10.31
C TRP A 326 -14.77 33.87 -11.35
N VAL A 327 -15.31 34.07 -12.56
CA VAL A 327 -14.57 34.65 -13.70
C VAL A 327 -15.44 35.72 -14.37
N ALA A 328 -14.90 36.92 -14.56
CA ALA A 328 -15.60 38.02 -15.26
C ALA A 328 -15.57 37.88 -16.81
N GLY A 329 -14.71 37.02 -17.35
CA GLY A 329 -14.64 36.66 -18.78
C GLY A 329 -15.60 35.52 -19.16
N PHE A 330 -15.56 35.10 -20.43
CA PHE A 330 -16.34 33.97 -20.99
C PHE A 330 -17.87 34.15 -21.02
N GLY A 331 -18.37 35.30 -20.55
CA GLY A 331 -19.75 35.72 -20.71
C GLY A 331 -20.03 36.45 -22.02
N SER A 332 -21.30 36.68 -22.32
CA SER A 332 -21.68 37.40 -23.54
C SER A 332 -21.24 38.86 -23.57
N ASN A 333 -21.06 39.51 -22.42
CA ASN A 333 -20.48 40.85 -22.34
C ASN A 333 -19.00 40.87 -22.76
N ALA A 334 -18.32 39.73 -22.70
CA ALA A 334 -16.95 39.54 -23.19
C ALA A 334 -16.89 39.07 -24.67
N GLY A 335 -18.03 39.07 -25.37
CA GLY A 335 -18.12 38.73 -26.80
C GLY A 335 -18.48 37.27 -27.11
N TYR A 336 -18.73 36.44 -26.09
CA TYR A 336 -19.13 35.05 -26.31
C TYR A 336 -20.62 34.93 -26.69
N THR A 337 -20.91 34.28 -27.80
CA THR A 337 -22.25 34.11 -28.37
C THR A 337 -22.59 32.62 -28.55
N THR A 338 -23.70 32.34 -29.22
CA THR A 338 -24.14 30.98 -29.59
C THR A 338 -23.21 30.26 -30.57
N THR A 339 -22.27 30.98 -31.21
CA THR A 339 -21.31 30.42 -32.18
C THR A 339 -19.89 30.32 -31.63
N THR A 340 -19.67 30.72 -30.37
CA THR A 340 -18.35 30.67 -29.72
C THR A 340 -18.40 29.63 -28.60
N PRO A 341 -17.88 28.42 -28.83
CA PRO A 341 -17.94 27.37 -27.83
C PRO A 341 -17.12 27.74 -26.59
N ARG A 342 -17.63 27.28 -25.45
CA ARG A 342 -16.99 27.31 -24.13
C ARG A 342 -17.06 25.89 -23.60
N GLN A 343 -15.91 25.31 -23.34
CA GLN A 343 -15.74 23.91 -22.95
C GLN A 343 -15.00 23.86 -21.61
N LEU A 344 -15.12 22.73 -20.93
CA LEU A 344 -14.42 22.45 -19.69
C LEU A 344 -13.52 21.24 -19.92
N ALA A 345 -12.23 21.36 -19.62
CA ALA A 345 -11.27 20.26 -19.67
C ALA A 345 -10.02 20.62 -18.86
N ASP A 346 -9.36 19.62 -18.29
CA ASP A 346 -8.07 19.79 -17.60
C ASP A 346 -6.97 20.04 -18.63
N VAL A 347 -6.69 21.31 -18.95
CA VAL A 347 -5.66 21.63 -19.93
C VAL A 347 -4.31 21.84 -19.25
N ASP A 348 -4.23 22.02 -17.94
CA ASP A 348 -2.96 22.21 -17.25
C ASP A 348 -2.37 20.97 -16.55
N GLY A 349 -3.16 19.90 -16.47
CA GLY A 349 -2.82 18.61 -15.89
C GLY A 349 -2.91 18.59 -14.37
N ASP A 350 -3.68 19.51 -13.78
CA ASP A 350 -3.90 19.61 -12.34
C ASP A 350 -5.11 18.81 -11.85
N GLY A 351 -5.76 18.05 -12.73
CA GLY A 351 -6.91 17.23 -12.41
C GLY A 351 -8.23 17.97 -12.30
N PHE A 352 -8.24 19.28 -12.52
CA PHE A 352 -9.46 20.07 -12.50
C PHE A 352 -9.82 20.54 -13.89
N PRO A 353 -11.11 20.60 -14.21
CA PRO A 353 -11.54 21.19 -15.45
C PRO A 353 -11.22 22.69 -15.47
N ASP A 354 -10.49 23.12 -16.49
CA ASP A 354 -10.29 24.52 -16.85
C ASP A 354 -11.35 25.01 -17.81
N ILE A 355 -11.55 26.34 -17.85
CA ILE A 355 -12.42 26.97 -18.83
C ILE A 355 -11.64 27.25 -20.10
N VAL A 356 -12.06 26.64 -21.21
CA VAL A 356 -11.52 26.91 -22.55
C VAL A 356 -12.60 27.55 -23.41
N GLY A 357 -12.31 28.72 -23.96
CA GLY A 357 -13.23 29.46 -24.82
C GLY A 357 -12.57 29.86 -26.13
N THR A 358 -13.28 29.67 -27.24
CA THR A 358 -12.82 30.11 -28.56
C THR A 358 -13.64 31.31 -29.04
N LEU A 359 -12.96 32.42 -29.34
CA LEU A 359 -13.59 33.67 -29.75
C LEU A 359 -13.05 34.10 -31.12
N VAL A 360 -13.91 34.60 -32.00
CA VAL A 360 -13.49 35.20 -33.27
C VAL A 360 -13.35 36.71 -33.10
N THR A 361 -12.13 37.23 -33.19
CA THR A 361 -11.83 38.67 -33.08
C THR A 361 -11.11 39.15 -34.34
N GLY A 362 -11.69 40.10 -35.06
CA GLY A 362 -11.05 40.70 -36.24
C GLY A 362 -10.75 39.71 -37.38
N GLY A 363 -11.57 38.67 -37.55
CA GLY A 363 -11.39 37.63 -38.57
C GLY A 363 -10.37 36.54 -38.21
N SER A 364 -9.76 36.61 -37.02
CA SER A 364 -8.91 35.55 -36.47
C SER A 364 -9.58 34.90 -35.26
N THR A 365 -9.53 33.59 -35.17
CA THR A 365 -10.05 32.87 -34.00
C THR A 365 -8.97 32.70 -32.95
N ALA A 366 -9.23 33.14 -31.72
CA ALA A 366 -8.36 33.05 -30.56
C ALA A 366 -8.94 32.07 -29.53
N THR A 367 -8.06 31.31 -28.88
CA THR A 367 -8.40 30.44 -27.75
C THR A 367 -7.95 31.10 -26.45
N ASN A 368 -8.86 31.26 -25.49
CA ASN A 368 -8.61 31.78 -24.15
C ASN A 368 -8.80 30.66 -23.14
N VAL A 369 -7.92 30.60 -22.14
CA VAL A 369 -7.98 29.64 -21.03
C VAL A 369 -8.06 30.42 -19.73
N ALA A 370 -9.03 30.10 -18.88
CA ALA A 370 -9.03 30.49 -17.47
C ALA A 370 -8.88 29.23 -16.64
N ARG A 371 -7.84 29.23 -15.80
CA ARG A 371 -7.53 28.08 -14.97
C ARG A 371 -8.29 28.11 -13.67
N THR A 372 -8.77 26.96 -13.28
CA THR A 372 -9.51 26.82 -12.04
C THR A 372 -8.51 26.59 -10.92
N ALA A 373 -8.25 27.63 -10.10
CA ALA A 373 -7.31 27.48 -9.00
C ALA A 373 -7.94 26.67 -7.86
N ARG A 374 -7.29 25.58 -7.48
CA ARG A 374 -7.68 24.77 -6.32
C ARG A 374 -7.68 25.61 -5.04
N THR A 375 -8.80 25.60 -4.30
CA THR A 375 -8.93 26.31 -3.01
C THR A 375 -8.91 25.37 -1.80
N THR A 376 -9.14 24.07 -2.00
CA THR A 376 -9.21 23.03 -0.96
C THR A 376 -8.16 21.96 -1.25
N THR A 377 -7.16 21.81 -0.37
CA THR A 377 -6.19 20.69 -0.51
C THR A 377 -6.89 19.37 -0.18
N PRO A 378 -6.54 18.25 -0.84
CA PRO A 378 -7.06 16.96 -0.41
C PRO A 378 -6.53 16.65 1.00
N ASP A 379 -7.17 15.73 1.72
CA ASP A 379 -6.76 15.30 3.06
C ASP A 379 -5.47 14.44 3.00
N LEU A 380 -4.37 15.07 2.57
CA LEU A 380 -3.06 14.46 2.42
C LEU A 380 -2.22 14.72 3.67
N ILE A 381 -1.52 13.69 4.13
CA ILE A 381 -0.57 13.81 5.25
C ILE A 381 0.63 14.66 4.80
N ALA A 382 0.62 15.94 5.17
CA ALA A 382 1.70 16.88 4.86
C ALA A 382 2.84 16.86 5.90
N THR A 383 2.52 16.56 7.17
CA THR A 383 3.51 16.55 8.26
C THR A 383 3.30 15.38 9.22
N LEU A 384 4.40 14.84 9.74
CA LEU A 384 4.42 13.71 10.67
C LEU A 384 5.32 14.06 11.85
N GLY A 385 4.73 14.23 13.03
CA GLY A 385 5.45 14.47 14.29
C GLY A 385 5.58 13.19 15.11
N ASN A 386 6.76 12.92 15.66
CA ASN A 386 6.99 11.74 16.51
C ASN A 386 6.75 11.98 18.01
N GLY A 387 6.15 13.11 18.39
CA GLY A 387 5.94 13.51 19.78
C GLY A 387 7.20 14.00 20.52
N MET A 388 8.39 13.96 19.90
CA MET A 388 9.66 14.41 20.46
C MET A 388 10.16 15.73 19.83
N GLY A 389 9.28 16.45 19.14
CA GLY A 389 9.59 17.76 18.53
C GLY A 389 10.24 17.70 17.15
N THR A 390 10.43 16.51 16.56
CA THR A 390 10.90 16.38 15.17
C THR A 390 9.73 16.17 14.22
N ILE A 391 9.77 16.87 13.08
CA ILE A 391 8.69 16.88 12.08
C ILE A 391 9.26 16.43 10.73
N SER A 392 8.70 15.34 10.19
CA SER A 392 8.91 14.98 8.79
C SER A 392 7.85 15.67 7.92
N THR A 393 8.22 16.06 6.71
CA THR A 393 7.32 16.73 5.77
C THR A 393 7.22 15.94 4.48
N VAL A 394 6.04 15.90 3.88
CA VAL A 394 5.78 15.27 2.59
C VAL A 394 5.18 16.31 1.66
N THR A 395 5.78 16.48 0.49
CA THR A 395 5.28 17.34 -0.58
C THR A 395 4.72 16.46 -1.69
N TYR A 396 3.51 16.76 -2.14
CA TYR A 396 2.82 16.05 -3.22
C TYR A 396 2.69 16.93 -4.45
N THR A 397 2.56 16.29 -5.60
CA THR A 397 2.22 16.93 -6.89
C THR A 397 1.37 15.98 -7.72
N PHE A 398 0.68 16.49 -8.73
CA PHE A 398 0.00 15.65 -9.72
C PHE A 398 1.00 14.88 -10.58
N LEU A 399 0.64 13.66 -10.95
CA LEU A 399 1.50 12.76 -11.72
C LEU A 399 1.96 13.38 -13.04
N GLY A 400 1.05 14.02 -13.79
CA GLY A 400 1.34 14.66 -15.08
C GLY A 400 2.12 15.97 -14.99
N ASN A 401 2.39 16.48 -13.78
CA ASN A 401 3.03 17.77 -13.56
C ASN A 401 4.53 17.64 -13.21
N GLY A 402 5.35 18.59 -13.68
CA GLY A 402 6.73 18.77 -13.24
C GLY A 402 7.76 17.76 -13.76
N GLY A 403 7.40 16.91 -14.72
CA GLY A 403 8.32 15.91 -15.30
C GLY A 403 8.72 14.79 -14.32
N LEU A 404 7.91 14.55 -13.28
CA LEU A 404 8.14 13.46 -12.31
C LEU A 404 7.82 12.08 -12.89
N TYR A 405 6.97 12.03 -13.92
CA TYR A 405 6.45 10.80 -14.48
C TYR A 405 6.90 10.62 -15.94
N THR A 406 7.32 9.40 -16.26
CA THR A 406 7.54 8.96 -17.64
C THR A 406 6.49 7.90 -18.02
N ARG A 407 5.58 8.23 -18.94
CA ARG A 407 4.56 7.29 -19.46
C ARG A 407 5.22 6.06 -20.08
N GLY A 408 4.62 4.89 -19.87
CA GLY A 408 5.00 3.68 -20.58
C GLY A 408 4.57 3.73 -22.06
N THR A 409 5.14 2.83 -22.86
CA THR A 409 4.85 2.69 -24.29
C THR A 409 4.67 1.23 -24.73
N THR A 410 4.54 0.31 -23.79
CA THR A 410 4.56 -1.15 -24.07
C THR A 410 3.34 -1.88 -23.52
N ALA A 411 2.37 -1.17 -22.95
CA ALA A 411 1.09 -1.77 -22.62
C ALA A 411 0.39 -2.29 -23.87
N THR A 412 -0.29 -3.41 -23.72
CA THR A 412 -1.14 -4.01 -24.75
C THR A 412 -2.47 -4.34 -24.10
N TYR A 413 -3.56 -4.13 -24.83
CA TYR A 413 -4.91 -4.51 -24.41
C TYR A 413 -4.92 -5.91 -23.75
N PRO A 414 -5.55 -6.08 -22.57
CA PRO A 414 -6.43 -5.12 -21.88
C PRO A 414 -5.71 -4.14 -20.94
N GLN A 415 -4.38 -3.99 -21.03
CA GLN A 415 -3.66 -2.97 -20.28
C GLN A 415 -3.43 -1.71 -21.12
N ALA A 416 -3.54 -0.55 -20.49
CA ALA A 416 -3.20 0.75 -21.06
C ALA A 416 -2.13 1.43 -20.20
N ASP A 417 -1.13 2.04 -20.84
CA ASP A 417 -0.23 2.97 -20.16
C ASP A 417 -0.98 4.30 -20.01
N ILE A 418 -1.05 4.86 -18.81
CA ILE A 418 -1.91 6.04 -18.54
C ILE A 418 -1.15 7.17 -17.87
N THR A 419 -1.66 8.38 -18.07
CA THR A 419 -1.36 9.55 -17.24
C THR A 419 -2.68 10.02 -16.66
N VAL A 420 -2.81 9.99 -15.35
CA VAL A 420 -4.04 10.34 -14.64
C VAL A 420 -3.74 11.37 -13.57
N PRO A 421 -4.65 12.31 -13.31
CA PRO A 421 -4.40 13.41 -12.41
C PRO A 421 -4.66 13.02 -10.95
N PHE A 422 -3.83 12.13 -10.39
CA PHE A 422 -3.80 11.89 -8.96
C PHE A 422 -2.46 12.31 -8.34
N TYR A 423 -2.47 12.49 -7.02
CA TYR A 423 -1.30 12.91 -6.27
C TYR A 423 -0.28 11.80 -6.08
N VAL A 424 0.96 12.12 -6.41
CA VAL A 424 2.13 11.33 -6.03
C VAL A 424 3.02 12.13 -5.09
N VAL A 425 3.82 11.43 -4.29
CA VAL A 425 4.83 12.08 -3.45
C VAL A 425 5.89 12.67 -4.37
N GLN A 426 6.11 13.98 -4.32
CA GLN A 426 7.21 14.65 -5.02
C GLN A 426 8.49 14.55 -4.20
N SER A 427 8.40 14.86 -2.91
CA SER A 427 9.54 14.75 -2.00
C SER A 427 9.12 14.44 -0.57
N ALA A 428 10.00 13.79 0.17
CA ALA A 428 9.86 13.56 1.59
C ALA A 428 11.12 14.06 2.31
N LYS A 429 10.93 14.90 3.34
CA LYS A 429 12.02 15.39 4.19
C LYS A 429 11.90 14.80 5.58
N THR A 430 12.94 14.10 6.00
CA THR A 430 13.04 13.53 7.34
C THR A 430 14.17 14.20 8.13
N PRO A 431 13.93 14.61 9.39
CA PRO A 431 14.98 15.14 10.25
C PRO A 431 16.10 14.12 10.43
N ASN A 432 17.36 14.56 10.33
CA ASN A 432 18.45 13.71 10.77
C ASN A 432 18.53 13.69 12.31
N ALA A 433 19.19 12.68 12.88
CA ALA A 433 19.32 12.52 14.33
C ALA A 433 20.21 13.59 15.01
N LEU A 434 20.65 14.63 14.28
CA LEU A 434 21.61 15.66 14.71
C LEU A 434 21.02 17.08 14.74
N GLY A 435 19.75 17.27 14.38
CA GLY A 435 19.09 18.59 14.37
C GLY A 435 19.36 19.42 13.11
N SER A 436 18.45 20.38 12.87
CA SER A 436 18.28 21.39 11.78
C SER A 436 18.52 20.99 10.31
N ASN A 437 19.13 19.83 10.03
CA ASN A 437 19.39 19.30 8.71
C ASN A 437 18.38 18.20 8.37
N PHE A 438 17.94 18.17 7.12
CA PHE A 438 16.94 17.24 6.62
C PHE A 438 17.54 16.34 5.54
N ILE A 439 17.27 15.04 5.63
CA ILE A 439 17.47 14.12 4.52
C ILE A 439 16.26 14.28 3.61
N THR A 440 16.50 14.71 2.37
CA THR A 440 15.44 14.93 1.37
C THR A 440 15.51 13.83 0.34
N HIS A 441 14.42 13.09 0.15
CA HIS A 441 14.25 12.16 -0.96
C HIS A 441 13.32 12.77 -2.00
N ASN A 442 13.81 12.91 -3.23
CA ASN A 442 13.01 13.33 -4.39
C ASN A 442 12.58 12.09 -5.17
N TYR A 443 11.32 12.03 -5.58
CA TYR A 443 10.75 10.86 -6.23
C TYR A 443 10.51 11.08 -7.72
N GLN A 444 10.68 10.01 -8.49
CA GLN A 444 10.30 9.89 -9.90
C GLN A 444 9.58 8.57 -10.12
N TYR A 445 8.68 8.55 -11.10
CA TYR A 445 7.77 7.44 -11.37
C TYR A 445 7.77 7.12 -12.87
N GLY A 446 7.45 5.88 -13.25
CA GLY A 446 7.22 5.59 -14.65
C GLY A 446 6.46 4.30 -14.93
N GLY A 447 5.88 4.26 -16.13
CA GLY A 447 5.11 3.11 -16.63
C GLY A 447 3.89 2.79 -15.79
N LEU A 448 3.06 3.77 -15.42
CA LEU A 448 1.79 3.50 -14.75
C LEU A 448 0.84 2.80 -15.72
N ARG A 449 0.26 1.69 -15.29
CA ARG A 449 -0.73 0.93 -16.06
C ARG A 449 -2.04 0.76 -15.34
N VAL A 450 -3.10 0.68 -16.12
CA VAL A 450 -4.42 0.22 -15.72
C VAL A 450 -4.80 -0.97 -16.58
N ASP A 451 -5.56 -1.89 -16.02
CA ASP A 451 -6.30 -2.90 -16.76
C ASP A 451 -7.73 -2.40 -16.96
N ILE A 452 -8.10 -2.14 -18.21
CA ILE A 452 -9.36 -1.49 -18.57
C ILE A 452 -10.56 -2.44 -18.57
N THR A 453 -10.35 -3.74 -18.32
CA THR A 453 -11.42 -4.75 -18.21
C THR A 453 -11.87 -5.01 -16.76
N GLY A 454 -11.51 -4.11 -15.83
CA GLY A 454 -12.03 -4.12 -14.46
C GLY A 454 -11.08 -4.63 -13.38
N ARG A 455 -9.82 -5.01 -13.69
CA ARG A 455 -8.81 -5.26 -12.63
C ARG A 455 -8.25 -3.97 -12.01
N GLY A 456 -8.51 -2.83 -12.64
CA GLY A 456 -8.15 -1.51 -12.12
C GLY A 456 -6.66 -1.20 -12.27
N LEU A 457 -6.14 -0.36 -11.38
CA LEU A 457 -4.76 0.14 -11.45
C LEU A 457 -3.75 -0.99 -11.20
N VAL A 458 -2.93 -1.30 -12.19
CA VAL A 458 -1.87 -2.33 -12.12
C VAL A 458 -0.66 -1.82 -11.32
N GLY A 459 -0.48 -0.50 -11.27
CA GLY A 459 0.61 0.18 -10.56
C GLY A 459 1.71 0.69 -11.48
N PHE A 460 2.73 1.34 -10.91
CA PHE A 460 3.89 1.84 -11.64
C PHE A 460 4.84 0.69 -12.04
N GLY A 461 5.41 0.76 -13.24
CA GLY A 461 6.49 -0.12 -13.67
C GLY A 461 7.79 0.14 -12.93
N TRP A 462 8.03 1.37 -12.47
CA TRP A 462 9.14 1.69 -11.58
C TRP A 462 8.91 2.95 -10.72
N VAL A 463 9.58 2.99 -9.58
CA VAL A 463 9.68 4.17 -8.69
C VAL A 463 11.13 4.39 -8.31
N GLN A 464 11.61 5.62 -8.39
CA GLN A 464 12.97 6.00 -8.01
C GLN A 464 12.94 7.07 -6.92
N ALA A 465 13.68 6.86 -5.84
CA ALA A 465 13.91 7.83 -4.78
C ALA A 465 15.38 8.26 -4.79
N THR A 466 15.64 9.55 -5.00
CA THR A 466 16.98 10.12 -5.02
C THR A 466 17.20 10.98 -3.78
N GLN A 467 18.20 10.62 -2.99
CA GLN A 467 18.62 11.40 -1.83
C GLN A 467 19.34 12.67 -2.32
N ALA A 468 18.79 13.84 -2.00
CA ALA A 468 19.23 15.11 -2.57
C ALA A 468 20.63 15.55 -2.10
N ASP A 469 21.04 15.18 -0.89
CA ASP A 469 22.33 15.53 -0.30
C ASP A 469 23.49 14.66 -0.81
N THR A 470 23.24 13.38 -1.11
CA THR A 470 24.27 12.44 -1.56
C THR A 470 24.24 12.17 -3.06
N GLY A 471 23.10 12.39 -3.73
CA GLY A 471 22.87 11.97 -5.11
C GLY A 471 22.64 10.46 -5.27
N ILE A 472 22.55 9.69 -4.17
CA ILE A 472 22.27 8.26 -4.24
C ILE A 472 20.81 8.07 -4.65
N ALA A 473 20.60 7.35 -5.75
CA ALA A 473 19.27 6.98 -6.23
C ALA A 473 18.98 5.50 -5.93
N THR A 474 17.80 5.23 -5.39
CA THR A 474 17.26 3.87 -5.23
C THR A 474 16.08 3.73 -6.18
N ARG A 475 16.21 2.89 -7.22
CA ARG A 475 15.15 2.57 -8.17
C ARG A 475 14.62 1.17 -7.90
N THR A 476 13.30 1.03 -7.84
CA THR A 476 12.60 -0.26 -7.79
C THR A 476 11.74 -0.39 -9.03
N ASP A 477 11.98 -1.44 -9.81
CA ASP A 477 11.16 -1.86 -10.94
C ASP A 477 10.21 -2.97 -10.47
N TYR A 478 8.93 -2.86 -10.84
CA TYR A 478 7.85 -3.73 -10.38
C TYR A 478 7.32 -4.60 -11.51
N ARG A 479 6.81 -5.78 -11.15
CA ARG A 479 6.02 -6.62 -12.06
C ARG A 479 4.65 -5.97 -12.29
N GLN A 480 4.17 -6.06 -13.53
CA GLN A 480 2.86 -5.55 -13.94
C GLN A 480 1.99 -6.64 -14.60
N ASP A 481 2.53 -7.86 -14.72
CA ASP A 481 1.81 -9.03 -15.19
C ASP A 481 1.13 -9.78 -14.04
N TRP A 482 -0.10 -10.21 -14.26
CA TRP A 482 -0.88 -10.95 -13.27
C TRP A 482 -0.37 -12.39 -13.12
N PRO A 483 -0.25 -12.95 -11.90
CA PRO A 483 -0.71 -12.43 -10.60
C PRO A 483 0.38 -11.71 -9.79
N TYR A 484 1.43 -11.22 -10.44
CA TYR A 484 2.60 -10.64 -9.79
C TYR A 484 2.55 -9.10 -9.70
N SER A 485 1.48 -8.47 -10.19
CA SER A 485 1.31 -7.02 -10.23
C SER A 485 1.66 -6.36 -8.88
N GLY A 486 2.54 -5.37 -8.93
CA GLY A 486 3.01 -4.61 -7.75
C GLY A 486 4.16 -5.26 -6.97
N LEU A 487 4.63 -6.46 -7.33
CA LEU A 487 5.76 -7.10 -6.67
C LEU A 487 7.11 -6.58 -7.21
N PRO A 488 8.11 -6.23 -6.37
CA PRO A 488 9.42 -5.74 -6.81
C PRO A 488 10.18 -6.76 -7.65
N PHE A 489 10.36 -6.52 -8.95
CA PHE A 489 11.19 -7.35 -9.82
C PHE A 489 12.68 -7.09 -9.62
N GLN A 490 13.06 -5.82 -9.49
CA GLN A 490 14.46 -5.40 -9.41
C GLN A 490 14.58 -4.16 -8.52
N THR A 491 15.60 -4.09 -7.68
CA THR A 491 15.95 -2.88 -6.93
C THR A 491 17.41 -2.56 -7.15
N MET A 492 17.71 -1.32 -7.55
CA MET A 492 19.05 -0.83 -7.83
C MET A 492 19.36 0.38 -6.97
N LYS A 493 20.58 0.44 -6.42
CA LYS A 493 21.16 1.65 -5.83
C LYS A 493 22.29 2.16 -6.70
N THR A 494 22.22 3.42 -7.10
CA THR A 494 23.21 4.04 -7.98
C THR A 494 23.71 5.37 -7.44
N LEU A 495 24.99 5.68 -7.69
CA LEU A 495 25.61 6.96 -7.42
C LEU A 495 26.47 7.38 -8.64
N PRO A 496 26.07 8.42 -9.39
CA PRO A 496 26.80 8.84 -10.58
C PRO A 496 28.28 9.16 -10.31
N GLY A 497 29.17 8.73 -11.21
CA GLY A 497 30.61 9.02 -11.13
C GLY A 497 31.45 8.00 -10.32
N TYR A 498 30.82 6.95 -9.78
CA TYR A 498 31.50 5.87 -9.06
C TYR A 498 31.76 4.66 -9.97
N GLY A 499 32.53 3.68 -9.50
CA GLY A 499 32.85 2.48 -10.27
C GLY A 499 31.61 1.66 -10.67
N ASN A 500 31.79 0.73 -11.62
CA ASN A 500 30.68 -0.06 -12.19
C ASN A 500 29.51 0.79 -12.72
N ASN A 501 29.82 1.86 -13.46
CA ASN A 501 28.85 2.85 -13.96
C ASN A 501 27.94 3.45 -12.87
N GLY A 502 28.46 3.54 -11.64
CA GLY A 502 27.74 4.06 -10.48
C GLY A 502 26.84 3.06 -9.76
N LEU A 503 26.73 1.80 -10.20
CA LEU A 503 25.89 0.79 -9.54
C LEU A 503 26.55 0.28 -8.25
N LEU A 504 25.90 0.50 -7.11
CA LEU A 504 26.37 0.12 -5.77
C LEU A 504 25.73 -1.18 -5.27
N SER A 505 24.46 -1.41 -5.59
CA SER A 505 23.71 -2.59 -5.18
C SER A 505 22.63 -2.92 -6.21
N LEU A 506 22.40 -4.21 -6.42
CA LEU A 506 21.38 -4.76 -7.30
C LEU A 506 20.74 -5.97 -6.63
N VAL A 507 19.43 -5.92 -6.44
CA VAL A 507 18.59 -7.04 -6.04
C VAL A 507 17.70 -7.42 -7.22
N THR A 508 17.65 -8.69 -7.59
CA THR A 508 16.74 -9.22 -8.61
C THR A 508 15.89 -10.33 -8.03
N ASN A 509 14.58 -10.26 -8.27
CA ASN A 509 13.60 -11.16 -7.68
C ASN A 509 12.91 -11.99 -8.77
N SER A 510 12.81 -13.29 -8.53
CA SER A 510 11.98 -14.21 -9.28
C SER A 510 10.81 -14.66 -8.42
N TYR A 511 9.64 -14.75 -9.05
CA TYR A 511 8.39 -15.10 -8.39
C TYR A 511 7.84 -16.40 -8.96
N GLY A 512 7.30 -17.23 -8.07
CA GLY A 512 6.42 -18.34 -8.40
C GLY A 512 5.02 -18.07 -7.87
N CYS A 513 4.07 -18.91 -8.24
CA CYS A 513 2.75 -18.84 -7.64
C CYS A 513 2.13 -20.24 -7.49
N LEU A 514 1.30 -20.41 -6.45
CA LEU A 514 0.54 -21.62 -6.19
C LEU A 514 -0.96 -21.36 -6.23
N THR A 515 -1.73 -22.39 -6.58
CA THR A 515 -3.16 -22.45 -6.28
C THR A 515 -3.33 -22.73 -4.78
N PRO A 516 -4.00 -21.85 -4.01
CA PRO A 516 -4.22 -22.05 -2.59
C PRO A 516 -4.86 -23.41 -2.29
N GLN A 517 -4.57 -23.96 -1.10
CA GLN A 517 -5.01 -25.27 -0.58
C GLN A 517 -4.36 -26.49 -1.27
N THR A 518 -4.18 -26.46 -2.59
CA THR A 518 -3.62 -27.61 -3.34
C THR A 518 -2.10 -27.59 -3.41
N GLY A 519 -1.47 -26.41 -3.38
CA GLY A 519 -0.02 -26.26 -3.52
C GLY A 519 0.52 -26.60 -4.91
N VAL A 520 -0.36 -26.71 -5.91
CA VAL A 520 0.02 -26.91 -7.32
C VAL A 520 0.40 -25.56 -7.92
N ALA A 521 1.34 -25.55 -8.86
CA ALA A 521 1.69 -24.34 -9.62
C ALA A 521 0.44 -23.76 -10.30
N CYS A 522 0.32 -22.42 -10.31
CA CYS A 522 -0.85 -21.78 -10.90
C CYS A 522 -1.02 -22.12 -12.38
N THR A 523 -2.27 -22.28 -12.80
CA THR A 523 -2.70 -22.03 -14.18
C THR A 523 -3.57 -20.79 -14.18
N ILE A 524 -3.18 -19.76 -14.93
CA ILE A 524 -3.87 -18.47 -14.92
C ILE A 524 -5.19 -18.60 -15.70
N THR A 525 -6.30 -18.40 -15.01
CA THR A 525 -7.68 -18.45 -15.51
C THR A 525 -8.54 -17.45 -14.73
N ALA A 526 -9.57 -16.89 -15.37
CA ALA A 526 -10.50 -15.96 -14.73
C ALA A 526 -11.23 -16.61 -13.53
N GLY A 527 -11.54 -15.82 -12.50
CA GLY A 527 -12.26 -16.27 -11.30
C GLY A 527 -11.44 -17.04 -10.26
N ASN A 528 -10.20 -17.41 -10.59
CA ASN A 528 -9.31 -18.13 -9.67
C ASN A 528 -8.51 -17.18 -8.76
N ARG A 529 -8.18 -17.66 -7.57
CA ARG A 529 -7.30 -16.99 -6.59
C ARG A 529 -5.92 -17.63 -6.61
N TYR A 530 -4.89 -16.82 -6.42
CA TYR A 530 -3.49 -17.25 -6.48
C TYR A 530 -2.73 -16.82 -5.24
N PHE A 531 -1.72 -17.59 -4.87
CA PHE A 531 -0.71 -17.21 -3.91
C PHE A 531 0.61 -16.94 -4.64
N PRO A 532 0.90 -15.69 -5.05
CA PRO A 532 2.22 -15.32 -5.56
C PRO A 532 3.23 -15.25 -4.41
N TYR A 533 4.44 -15.73 -4.63
CA TYR A 533 5.50 -15.75 -3.63
C TYR A 533 6.88 -15.50 -4.26
N LEU A 534 7.78 -14.90 -3.48
CA LEU A 534 9.16 -14.69 -3.87
C LEU A 534 9.90 -16.04 -3.86
N SER A 535 10.12 -16.63 -5.04
CA SER A 535 10.81 -17.93 -5.14
C SER A 535 12.31 -17.78 -5.01
N GLN A 536 12.87 -16.66 -5.48
CA GLN A 536 14.30 -16.40 -5.40
C GLN A 536 14.59 -14.89 -5.38
N SER A 537 15.57 -14.47 -4.59
CA SER A 537 16.16 -13.13 -4.57
C SER A 537 17.67 -13.25 -4.73
N ASN A 538 18.25 -12.57 -5.72
CA ASN A 538 19.70 -12.49 -5.91
C ASN A 538 20.17 -11.07 -5.63
N GLU A 539 21.04 -10.91 -4.64
CA GLU A 539 21.66 -9.65 -4.24
C GLU A 539 23.13 -9.62 -4.69
N ALA A 540 23.51 -8.54 -5.35
CA ALA A 540 24.87 -8.24 -5.74
C ALA A 540 25.22 -6.83 -5.25
N ASN A 541 26.43 -6.66 -4.72
CA ASN A 541 26.91 -5.40 -4.18
C ASN A 541 28.29 -5.08 -4.75
N TRP A 542 28.63 -3.80 -4.83
CA TRP A 542 29.92 -3.32 -5.30
C TRP A 542 30.49 -2.28 -4.37
N GLU A 543 31.81 -2.31 -4.21
CA GLU A 543 32.57 -1.24 -3.59
C GLU A 543 32.48 0.06 -4.42
N SER A 544 32.79 1.20 -3.80
CA SER A 544 32.77 2.51 -4.45
C SER A 544 33.67 2.62 -5.70
N ASN A 545 34.72 1.78 -5.77
CA ASN A 545 35.62 1.67 -6.92
C ASN A 545 35.13 0.70 -8.02
N GLY A 546 33.97 0.06 -7.83
CA GLY A 546 33.37 -0.90 -8.77
C GLY A 546 33.79 -2.35 -8.57
N THR A 547 34.54 -2.68 -7.52
CA THR A 547 34.89 -4.07 -7.20
C THR A 547 33.66 -4.82 -6.71
N ALA A 548 33.34 -5.96 -7.33
CA ALA A 548 32.19 -6.78 -6.93
C ALA A 548 32.44 -7.48 -5.58
N LEU A 549 31.44 -7.44 -4.71
CA LEU A 549 31.37 -8.25 -3.50
C LEU A 549 30.70 -9.60 -3.80
N PRO A 550 30.84 -10.61 -2.92
CA PRO A 550 30.13 -11.88 -3.07
C PRO A 550 28.63 -11.66 -3.23
N THR A 551 28.00 -12.38 -4.15
CA THR A 551 26.56 -12.31 -4.36
C THR A 551 25.84 -13.23 -3.39
N VAL A 552 24.65 -12.84 -2.94
CA VAL A 552 23.82 -13.63 -2.03
C VAL A 552 22.53 -14.00 -2.74
N GLN A 553 22.24 -15.29 -2.82
CA GLN A 553 21.00 -15.84 -3.35
C GLN A 553 20.15 -16.39 -2.21
N THR A 554 18.92 -15.93 -2.07
CA THR A 554 17.91 -16.50 -1.18
C THR A 554 16.84 -17.20 -2.01
N ALA A 555 16.65 -18.50 -1.83
CA ALA A 555 15.60 -19.29 -2.47
C ALA A 555 14.57 -19.74 -1.44
N ASN A 556 13.28 -19.61 -1.78
CA ASN A 556 12.18 -19.98 -0.90
C ASN A 556 11.28 -21.02 -1.58
N THR A 557 10.80 -21.98 -0.78
CA THR A 557 9.77 -22.95 -1.18
C THR A 557 8.61 -22.87 -0.20
N PHE A 558 7.39 -23.05 -0.70
CA PHE A 558 6.16 -22.93 0.08
C PHE A 558 5.25 -24.12 -0.15
N ASP A 559 4.43 -24.45 0.86
CA ASP A 559 3.31 -25.39 0.72
C ASP A 559 2.04 -24.70 0.18
N GLY A 560 0.97 -25.48 -0.03
CA GLY A 560 -0.32 -24.97 -0.50
C GLY A 560 -1.07 -24.06 0.46
N TYR A 561 -0.59 -23.89 1.70
CA TYR A 561 -1.16 -22.99 2.70
C TYR A 561 -0.32 -21.72 2.87
N GLY A 562 0.76 -21.56 2.09
CA GLY A 562 1.65 -20.40 2.15
C GLY A 562 2.71 -20.50 3.24
N ASN A 563 2.96 -21.68 3.81
CA ASN A 563 4.02 -21.88 4.80
C ASN A 563 5.36 -22.13 4.11
N ALA A 564 6.43 -21.45 4.54
CA ALA A 564 7.77 -21.60 3.96
C ALA A 564 8.44 -22.91 4.38
N THR A 565 8.42 -23.92 3.51
CA THR A 565 8.96 -25.27 3.77
C THR A 565 10.48 -25.33 3.72
N ALA A 566 11.11 -24.48 2.92
CA ALA A 566 12.55 -24.30 2.93
C ALA A 566 12.97 -22.89 2.53
N VAL A 567 13.96 -22.35 3.22
CA VAL A 567 14.64 -21.09 2.90
C VAL A 567 16.14 -21.37 2.81
N THR A 568 16.70 -21.25 1.62
CA THR A 568 18.13 -21.48 1.34
C THR A 568 18.79 -20.16 1.00
N VAL A 569 19.77 -19.74 1.81
CA VAL A 569 20.64 -18.59 1.54
C VAL A 569 21.99 -19.12 1.11
N ALA A 570 22.45 -18.79 -0.09
CA ALA A 570 23.74 -19.18 -0.63
C ALA A 570 24.53 -17.95 -1.05
N SER A 571 25.82 -17.90 -0.73
CA SER A 571 26.73 -16.86 -1.16
C SER A 571 27.71 -17.39 -2.20
N SER A 572 28.15 -16.57 -3.15
CA SER A 572 29.02 -16.98 -4.27
C SER A 572 30.41 -17.45 -3.84
N ASP A 573 30.82 -17.15 -2.62
CA ASP A 573 32.04 -17.66 -1.96
C ASP A 573 31.86 -19.05 -1.33
N GLY A 574 30.70 -19.69 -1.56
CA GLY A 574 30.45 -21.11 -1.27
C GLY A 574 29.77 -21.38 0.07
N PHE A 575 29.44 -20.35 0.86
CA PHE A 575 28.63 -20.54 2.06
C PHE A 575 27.17 -20.77 1.70
N THR A 576 26.54 -21.78 2.30
CA THR A 576 25.09 -21.97 2.19
C THR A 576 24.47 -22.23 3.56
N LYS A 577 23.23 -21.78 3.75
CA LYS A 577 22.41 -22.02 4.92
C LYS A 577 21.00 -22.35 4.46
N THR A 578 20.55 -23.57 4.71
CA THR A 578 19.19 -24.03 4.41
C THR A 578 18.44 -24.25 5.71
N THR A 579 17.30 -23.57 5.87
CA THR A 579 16.34 -23.82 6.94
C THR A 579 15.16 -24.58 6.35
N THR A 580 14.93 -25.81 6.78
CA THR A 580 13.80 -26.65 6.37
C THR A 580 12.79 -26.73 7.50
N ASN A 581 11.53 -26.47 7.19
CA ASN A 581 10.43 -26.42 8.16
C ASN A 581 9.35 -27.43 7.81
N ILE A 582 8.77 -28.06 8.83
CA ILE A 582 7.62 -28.95 8.70
C ILE A 582 6.44 -28.37 9.49
N TYR A 583 5.31 -28.19 8.82
CA TYR A 583 4.09 -27.62 9.37
C TYR A 583 2.99 -28.67 9.48
N SER A 584 2.14 -28.53 10.49
CA SER A 584 0.86 -29.22 10.63
C SER A 584 -0.26 -28.25 10.25
N ASN A 585 -1.13 -28.68 9.33
CA ASN A 585 -2.29 -27.91 8.86
C ASN A 585 -3.57 -28.70 9.10
N ASP A 586 -4.51 -28.14 9.86
CA ASP A 586 -5.87 -28.66 10.05
C ASP A 586 -6.86 -27.73 9.35
N ALA A 587 -7.26 -28.12 8.13
CA ALA A 587 -8.18 -27.35 7.30
C ALA A 587 -9.64 -27.39 7.82
N THR A 588 -9.99 -28.36 8.68
CA THR A 588 -11.35 -28.48 9.23
C THR A 588 -11.58 -27.48 10.34
N ASN A 589 -10.60 -27.33 11.24
CA ASN A 589 -10.69 -26.38 12.36
C ASN A 589 -9.98 -25.04 12.08
N TRP A 590 -9.44 -24.86 10.88
CA TRP A 590 -8.69 -23.68 10.45
C TRP A 590 -7.43 -23.39 11.29
N PHE A 591 -6.76 -24.45 11.76
CA PHE A 591 -5.46 -24.36 12.42
C PHE A 591 -4.36 -24.62 11.41
N LEU A 592 -4.01 -23.58 10.66
CA LEU A 592 -3.02 -23.62 9.58
C LEU A 592 -1.67 -23.08 10.06
N GLY A 593 -0.57 -23.65 9.57
CA GLY A 593 0.79 -23.11 9.78
C GLY A 593 1.42 -23.41 11.13
N ARG A 594 0.96 -24.43 11.87
CA ARG A 594 1.63 -24.83 13.11
C ARG A 594 2.96 -25.50 12.80
N LEU A 595 4.07 -24.80 13.07
CA LEU A 595 5.42 -25.36 12.94
C LEU A 595 5.62 -26.52 13.92
N THR A 596 6.03 -27.67 13.41
CA THR A 596 6.29 -28.89 14.20
C THR A 596 7.76 -29.27 14.26
N GLN A 597 8.53 -28.87 13.25
CA GLN A 597 9.97 -29.08 13.19
C GLN A 597 10.64 -27.98 12.37
N SER A 598 11.83 -27.54 12.80
CA SER A 598 12.72 -26.71 12.01
C SER A 598 14.13 -27.30 12.07
N GLN A 599 14.79 -27.43 10.92
CA GLN A 599 16.15 -27.92 10.79
C GLN A 599 16.98 -26.90 10.03
N VAL A 600 18.16 -26.56 10.56
CA VAL A 600 19.10 -25.66 9.90
C VAL A 600 20.34 -26.45 9.50
N ALA A 601 20.66 -26.45 8.21
CA ALA A 601 21.88 -27.01 7.65
C ALA A 601 22.74 -25.88 7.07
N SER A 602 23.97 -25.75 7.54
CA SER A 602 24.94 -24.78 7.03
C SER A 602 26.11 -25.51 6.39
N THR A 603 26.56 -25.08 5.21
CA THR A 603 27.81 -25.52 4.60
C THR A 603 28.75 -24.33 4.49
N THR A 604 30.01 -24.52 4.86
CA THR A 604 31.05 -23.55 4.52
C THR A 604 31.52 -23.81 3.10
N GLY A 605 31.89 -22.76 2.36
CA GLY A 605 32.64 -22.93 1.13
C GLY A 605 33.93 -23.72 1.40
N ALA A 606 34.58 -24.22 0.36
CA ALA A 606 35.92 -24.77 0.50
C ALA A 606 36.82 -23.67 1.08
N VAL A 607 36.96 -23.64 2.42
CA VAL A 607 38.04 -22.95 3.07
C VAL A 607 39.26 -23.55 2.39
N ASN A 608 40.05 -22.73 1.70
CA ASN A 608 41.38 -23.15 1.29
C ASN A 608 42.10 -23.54 2.57
N GLN A 609 42.06 -24.84 2.91
CA GLN A 609 42.75 -25.47 4.03
C GLN A 609 44.26 -25.57 3.73
N ASN A 610 44.80 -24.65 2.94
CA ASN A 610 46.23 -24.40 2.92
C ASN A 610 46.57 -23.57 4.16
N MET A 611 46.47 -24.23 5.31
CA MET A 611 47.03 -23.75 6.56
C MET A 611 48.53 -23.51 6.33
N PRO A 612 49.04 -22.27 6.48
CA PRO A 612 50.45 -21.98 6.36
C PRO A 612 51.24 -22.81 7.38
N THR A 613 52.43 -23.27 7.02
CA THR A 613 53.38 -23.90 7.96
C THR A 613 53.64 -22.96 9.14
N GLY A 614 53.30 -23.40 10.36
CA GLY A 614 53.43 -22.59 11.59
C GLY A 614 52.22 -22.64 12.54
N VAL A 615 51.41 -23.69 12.51
CA VAL A 615 50.21 -23.84 13.37
C VAL A 615 50.55 -24.61 14.65
N PHE A 616 50.26 -24.02 15.81
CA PHE A 616 50.29 -24.71 17.10
C PHE A 616 49.03 -25.55 17.27
N THR A 617 49.17 -26.87 17.42
CA THR A 617 48.05 -27.78 17.65
C THR A 617 47.86 -28.02 19.15
N PHE A 618 46.68 -27.72 19.67
CA PHE A 618 46.34 -27.89 21.08
C PHE A 618 45.17 -28.86 21.24
N ASN A 619 45.47 -30.11 21.63
CA ASN A 619 44.45 -31.12 21.91
C ASN A 619 44.31 -31.33 23.42
N GLN A 620 43.24 -30.83 24.01
CA GLN A 620 42.99 -30.97 25.45
C GLN A 620 41.81 -31.91 25.71
N THR A 621 41.97 -32.79 26.70
CA THR A 621 40.85 -33.52 27.30
C THR A 621 40.63 -33.03 28.73
N ILE A 622 39.41 -32.60 29.06
CA ILE A 622 38.98 -32.26 30.41
C ILE A 622 38.38 -33.53 31.00
N SER A 623 39.17 -34.24 31.80
CA SER A 623 38.83 -35.55 32.38
C SER A 623 38.37 -35.49 33.84
N THR A 624 38.46 -34.33 34.49
CA THR A 624 38.03 -34.09 35.87
C THR A 624 37.26 -32.78 35.96
N ASN A 625 36.34 -32.68 36.94
CA ASN A 625 35.58 -31.45 37.16
C ASN A 625 36.50 -30.23 37.34
N THR A 626 36.17 -29.14 36.67
CA THR A 626 36.93 -27.89 36.73
C THR A 626 35.98 -26.69 36.70
N ASN A 627 36.44 -25.53 37.16
CA ASN A 627 35.65 -24.30 37.09
C ASN A 627 36.34 -23.24 36.22
N ASN A 628 35.54 -22.39 35.58
CA ASN A 628 35.97 -21.22 34.78
C ASN A 628 37.11 -21.56 33.79
N TYR A 629 36.94 -22.64 33.02
CA TYR A 629 37.96 -23.10 32.10
C TYR A 629 38.17 -22.06 30.99
N ASN A 630 39.39 -21.58 30.83
CA ASN A 630 39.75 -20.63 29.78
C ASN A 630 40.70 -21.29 28.77
N LEU A 631 40.22 -21.48 27.53
CA LEU A 631 40.94 -22.16 26.47
C LEU A 631 42.24 -21.45 26.10
N ARG A 632 42.21 -20.12 25.97
CA ARG A 632 43.41 -19.31 25.66
C ARG A 632 44.51 -19.52 26.70
N ASN A 633 44.16 -19.44 27.99
CA ASN A 633 45.13 -19.64 29.07
C ASN A 633 45.67 -21.07 29.08
N ALA A 634 44.83 -22.07 28.79
CA ALA A 634 45.25 -23.46 28.70
C ALA A 634 46.22 -23.70 27.52
N ALA A 635 45.95 -23.10 26.35
CA ALA A 635 46.86 -23.17 25.20
C ALA A 635 48.21 -22.49 25.50
N ILE A 636 48.22 -21.33 26.16
CA ILE A 636 49.46 -20.66 26.59
C ILE A 636 50.25 -21.53 27.55
N ALA A 637 49.58 -22.13 28.55
CA ALA A 637 50.22 -23.03 29.50
C ALA A 637 50.80 -24.28 28.83
N ALA A 638 50.23 -24.71 27.70
CA ALA A 638 50.73 -25.82 26.89
C ALA A 638 51.87 -25.43 25.92
N GLY A 639 52.31 -24.17 25.94
CA GLY A 639 53.45 -23.70 25.15
C GLY A 639 53.10 -22.90 23.90
N TRP A 640 51.84 -22.50 23.71
CA TRP A 640 51.47 -21.60 22.63
C TRP A 640 52.10 -20.21 22.83
N ASN A 641 52.89 -19.76 21.87
CA ASN A 641 53.62 -18.49 21.92
C ASN A 641 52.74 -17.25 21.69
N GLN A 642 51.43 -17.44 21.48
CA GLN A 642 50.42 -16.40 21.22
C GLN A 642 50.57 -15.68 19.88
N SER A 643 51.58 -16.02 19.08
CA SER A 643 51.82 -15.46 17.73
C SER A 643 51.47 -16.45 16.62
N ASP A 644 51.66 -17.75 16.85
CA ASP A 644 51.36 -18.80 15.89
C ASP A 644 49.86 -18.99 15.74
N LEU A 645 49.40 -19.40 14.55
CA LEU A 645 48.01 -19.80 14.34
C LEU A 645 47.68 -21.00 15.24
N LEU A 646 46.49 -20.99 15.88
CA LEU A 646 46.08 -22.04 16.81
C LEU A 646 45.03 -22.96 16.17
N ALA A 647 45.28 -24.27 16.21
CA ALA A 647 44.27 -25.30 15.97
C ALA A 647 43.98 -26.03 17.30
N ALA A 648 42.89 -25.68 17.97
CA ALA A 648 42.53 -26.20 19.28
C ALA A 648 41.34 -27.17 19.22
N LYS A 649 41.50 -28.36 19.81
CA LYS A 649 40.42 -29.33 20.03
C LYS A 649 40.30 -29.62 21.52
N VAL A 650 39.18 -29.26 22.12
CA VAL A 650 38.88 -29.53 23.53
C VAL A 650 37.80 -30.58 23.62
N THR A 651 38.04 -31.64 24.39
CA THR A 651 37.05 -32.70 24.66
C THR A 651 36.68 -32.70 26.13
N VAL A 652 35.41 -32.58 26.46
CA VAL A 652 34.88 -32.78 27.83
C VAL A 652 34.35 -34.20 27.93
N ASN A 653 34.89 -34.98 28.86
CA ASN A 653 34.51 -36.39 29.00
C ASN A 653 33.10 -36.56 29.59
N PRO A 654 32.43 -37.70 29.32
CA PRO A 654 31.21 -38.08 30.03
C PRO A 654 31.38 -38.05 31.55
N GLY A 655 30.39 -37.51 32.25
CA GLY A 655 30.41 -37.37 33.71
C GLY A 655 31.28 -36.23 34.26
N VAL A 656 31.97 -35.46 33.40
CA VAL A 656 32.76 -34.30 33.81
C VAL A 656 31.93 -33.02 33.74
N VAL A 657 32.06 -32.19 34.77
CA VAL A 657 31.42 -30.88 34.86
C VAL A 657 32.45 -29.76 34.74
N VAL A 658 32.28 -28.90 33.73
CA VAL A 658 32.93 -27.59 33.63
C VAL A 658 31.95 -26.56 34.20
N GLY A 659 32.22 -26.10 35.42
CA GLY A 659 31.34 -25.20 36.16
C GLY A 659 31.78 -23.75 36.18
N SER A 660 30.91 -22.87 36.64
CA SER A 660 31.26 -21.48 36.97
C SER A 660 31.27 -21.27 38.47
N THR A 661 32.19 -20.44 38.97
CA THR A 661 32.25 -20.05 40.39
C THR A 661 31.35 -18.87 40.76
N SER A 662 30.81 -18.12 39.78
CA SER A 662 30.01 -16.92 40.02
C SER A 662 29.14 -16.58 38.82
N PRO A 663 27.92 -16.03 38.99
CA PRO A 663 27.05 -15.63 37.87
C PRO A 663 27.71 -14.66 36.87
N SER A 664 28.71 -13.89 37.28
CA SER A 664 29.44 -12.95 36.42
C SER A 664 30.55 -13.58 35.58
N THR A 665 30.87 -14.86 35.81
CA THR A 665 31.98 -15.56 35.13
C THR A 665 31.43 -16.75 34.35
N PRO A 666 31.78 -16.94 33.07
CA PRO A 666 31.36 -18.12 32.32
C PRO A 666 32.09 -19.38 32.81
N ALA A 667 31.44 -20.54 32.70
CA ALA A 667 32.06 -21.81 33.05
C ALA A 667 33.15 -22.22 32.04
N PHE A 668 32.91 -21.95 30.75
CA PHE A 668 33.87 -22.13 29.67
C PHE A 668 34.05 -20.83 28.90
N ASP A 669 35.29 -20.39 28.71
CA ASP A 669 35.62 -19.19 27.96
C ASP A 669 36.66 -19.52 26.89
N THR A 670 36.37 -19.16 25.64
CA THR A 670 37.37 -19.31 24.60
C THR A 670 38.55 -18.36 24.85
N GLY A 671 38.27 -17.14 25.32
CA GLY A 671 39.21 -16.02 25.23
C GLY A 671 39.37 -15.50 23.79
N TYR A 672 40.22 -14.48 23.64
CA TYR A 672 40.54 -13.85 22.36
C TYR A 672 41.72 -14.53 21.65
N PHE A 673 41.56 -14.84 20.36
CA PHE A 673 42.60 -15.41 19.51
C PHE A 673 42.86 -14.52 18.29
N PRO A 674 44.06 -14.60 17.68
CA PRO A 674 44.31 -14.02 16.37
C PRO A 674 43.34 -14.53 15.31
N THR A 675 43.03 -13.71 14.31
CA THR A 675 42.19 -14.09 13.16
C THR A 675 42.76 -15.33 12.47
N GLY A 676 41.93 -16.35 12.26
CA GLY A 676 42.32 -17.62 11.63
C GLY A 676 42.54 -18.80 12.58
N ALA A 677 42.32 -18.65 13.89
CA ALA A 677 42.31 -19.78 14.82
C ALA A 677 41.14 -20.74 14.53
N ALA A 678 41.42 -22.05 14.52
CA ALA A 678 40.42 -23.10 14.35
C ALA A 678 40.15 -23.78 15.70
N ILE A 679 38.95 -23.60 16.25
CA ILE A 679 38.59 -24.11 17.58
C ILE A 679 37.44 -25.11 17.46
N THR A 680 37.60 -26.29 18.05
CA THR A 680 36.56 -27.31 18.15
C THR A 680 36.36 -27.73 19.60
N LEU A 681 35.13 -27.67 20.08
CA LEU A 681 34.73 -28.22 21.37
C LEU A 681 33.87 -29.47 21.15
N ILE A 682 34.28 -30.60 21.72
CA ILE A 682 33.48 -31.82 21.80
C ILE A 682 33.01 -31.96 23.25
N ASN A 683 31.73 -31.69 23.50
CA ASN A 683 31.15 -31.81 24.83
C ASN A 683 30.34 -33.11 24.96
N ASN A 684 30.86 -34.04 25.76
CA ASN A 684 30.13 -35.22 26.21
C ASN A 684 29.79 -35.16 27.71
N GLY A 685 30.18 -34.08 28.40
CA GLY A 685 29.94 -33.84 29.82
C GLY A 685 28.91 -32.72 30.05
N ILE A 686 29.08 -31.94 31.12
CA ILE A 686 28.20 -30.82 31.47
C ILE A 686 29.01 -29.52 31.52
N ILE A 687 28.59 -28.50 30.79
CA ILE A 687 29.07 -27.12 30.93
C ILE A 687 27.95 -26.30 31.55
N ALA A 688 28.13 -25.87 32.80
CA ALA A 688 27.06 -25.29 33.60
C ALA A 688 27.44 -23.92 34.20
N GLY A 689 26.63 -22.90 33.93
CA GLY A 689 26.74 -21.60 34.59
C GLY A 689 26.44 -21.67 36.09
N ALA A 690 26.76 -20.61 36.83
CA ALA A 690 26.50 -20.52 38.26
C ALA A 690 25.06 -20.05 38.53
N GLY A 691 24.42 -20.61 39.55
CA GLY A 691 23.04 -20.26 39.89
C GLY A 691 22.92 -18.87 40.53
N GLY A 692 21.82 -18.17 40.24
CA GLY A 692 21.49 -16.89 40.87
C GLY A 692 21.02 -17.05 42.31
N ALA A 693 21.42 -16.16 43.21
CA ALA A 693 20.93 -16.17 44.60
C ALA A 693 19.44 -15.82 44.68
N GLY A 694 18.71 -16.49 45.57
CA GLY A 694 17.31 -16.17 45.85
C GLY A 694 17.17 -14.80 46.52
N GLY A 695 16.06 -14.11 46.25
CA GLY A 695 15.76 -12.82 46.86
C GLY A 695 15.63 -12.92 48.38
N SER A 696 16.25 -12.01 49.11
CA SER A 696 16.17 -11.92 50.58
C SER A 696 15.39 -10.69 50.99
N ASP A 697 14.49 -10.80 51.95
CA ASP A 697 13.79 -9.64 52.52
C ASP A 697 14.54 -9.22 53.81
N GLY A 698 15.32 -8.14 53.72
CA GLY A 698 16.33 -7.77 54.72
C GLY A 698 15.75 -7.43 56.11
N THR A 699 16.61 -7.53 57.13
CA THR A 699 16.28 -7.26 58.54
C THR A 699 15.68 -5.87 58.73
N TRP A 700 14.50 -5.80 59.37
CA TRP A 700 13.72 -4.58 59.55
C TRP A 700 14.27 -3.68 60.65
N PHE A 701 14.98 -2.61 60.29
CA PHE A 701 15.24 -1.46 61.17
C PHE A 701 14.96 -0.16 60.39
N ALA A 702 13.69 0.16 60.18
CA ALA A 702 13.27 1.47 59.70
C ALA A 702 12.33 2.13 60.75
N PRO A 703 12.57 3.40 61.14
CA PRO A 703 11.84 4.07 62.22
C PRO A 703 10.52 4.73 61.77
N THR A 704 9.81 4.21 60.76
CA THR A 704 8.56 4.84 60.27
C THR A 704 7.45 3.84 59.95
N ASN A 705 6.22 4.34 60.07
CA ASN A 705 4.87 3.78 59.88
C ASN A 705 4.55 3.01 58.57
N SER A 706 5.52 2.38 57.90
CA SER A 706 5.27 1.54 56.71
C SER A 706 4.55 0.23 57.07
N LEU A 707 3.45 -0.07 56.36
CA LEU A 707 2.55 -1.20 56.64
C LEU A 707 2.94 -2.52 55.94
N GLY A 708 4.00 -2.54 55.11
CA GLY A 708 4.50 -3.73 54.42
C GLY A 708 5.69 -3.46 53.48
N PHE A 709 6.30 -4.52 52.93
CA PHE A 709 7.47 -4.45 52.03
C PHE A 709 7.29 -5.38 50.83
N THR A 710 7.65 -4.88 49.66
CA THR A 710 7.79 -5.66 48.42
C THR A 710 8.99 -6.59 48.58
N GLY A 711 8.83 -7.87 48.20
CA GLY A 711 9.94 -8.81 48.26
C GLY A 711 11.07 -8.43 47.29
N ASN A 712 12.31 -8.62 47.69
CA ASN A 712 13.45 -8.37 46.79
C ASN A 712 13.50 -9.42 45.66
N PRO A 713 13.91 -9.00 44.45
CA PRO A 713 14.03 -9.91 43.31
C PRO A 713 15.17 -10.92 43.51
N GLY A 714 15.02 -12.08 42.88
CA GLY A 714 16.10 -13.05 42.74
C GLY A 714 17.18 -12.57 41.77
N GLN A 715 18.42 -12.99 41.98
CA GLN A 715 19.54 -12.64 41.12
C GLN A 715 19.55 -13.50 39.85
N PRO A 716 20.06 -12.98 38.71
CA PRO A 716 20.17 -13.76 37.48
C PRO A 716 21.21 -14.88 37.60
N GLY A 717 21.00 -15.95 36.85
CA GLY A 717 21.99 -17.02 36.66
C GLY A 717 23.12 -16.60 35.70
N GLY A 718 24.28 -17.25 35.82
CA GLY A 718 25.46 -16.97 35.00
C GLY A 718 25.52 -17.73 33.69
N ALA A 719 26.28 -17.21 32.73
CA ALA A 719 26.47 -17.89 31.45
C ALA A 719 27.22 -19.22 31.59
N ALA A 720 26.86 -20.22 30.80
CA ALA A 720 27.64 -21.47 30.73
C ALA A 720 28.92 -21.26 29.93
N MET A 721 28.81 -20.61 28.77
CA MET A 721 29.95 -20.41 27.88
C MET A 721 29.99 -19.00 27.30
N ARG A 722 31.21 -18.51 27.06
CA ARG A 722 31.47 -17.30 26.30
C ARG A 722 32.37 -17.62 25.09
N ALA A 723 31.82 -17.43 23.89
CA ALA A 723 32.50 -17.64 22.62
C ALA A 723 32.95 -16.28 22.05
N GLN A 724 34.24 -15.99 22.16
CA GLN A 724 34.86 -14.73 21.70
C GLN A 724 35.67 -14.91 20.42
N ALA A 725 35.77 -16.14 19.91
CA ALA A 725 36.42 -16.49 18.65
C ALA A 725 35.57 -17.54 17.92
N LEU A 726 35.69 -17.60 16.59
CA LEU A 726 34.99 -18.58 15.76
C LEU A 726 35.32 -20.01 16.23
N MET A 727 34.29 -20.82 16.46
CA MET A 727 34.45 -22.19 16.93
C MET A 727 33.31 -23.12 16.47
N ASN A 728 33.63 -24.40 16.34
CA ASN A 728 32.67 -25.48 16.12
C ASN A 728 32.38 -26.20 17.43
N ILE A 729 31.13 -26.55 17.70
CA ILE A 729 30.72 -27.30 18.89
C ILE A 729 30.01 -28.59 18.47
N ALA A 730 30.54 -29.74 18.89
CA ALA A 730 29.86 -31.02 18.86
C ALA A 730 29.34 -31.34 20.26
N ASN A 731 28.01 -31.42 20.43
CA ASN A 731 27.35 -31.62 21.73
C ASN A 731 26.30 -32.75 21.66
N ASP A 732 26.64 -33.86 21.03
CA ASP A 732 25.68 -34.93 20.72
C ASP A 732 25.23 -35.70 21.98
N SER A 733 26.04 -35.71 23.04
CA SER A 733 25.77 -36.44 24.29
C SER A 733 25.98 -35.62 25.57
N GLY A 734 26.35 -34.35 25.45
CA GLY A 734 26.61 -33.44 26.57
C GLY A 734 25.50 -32.42 26.82
N THR A 735 25.61 -31.68 27.92
CA THR A 735 24.71 -30.58 28.30
C THR A 735 25.48 -29.26 28.37
N ILE A 736 24.94 -28.19 27.77
CA ILE A 736 25.42 -26.82 27.93
C ILE A 736 24.24 -25.98 28.40
N GLY A 737 24.27 -25.51 29.65
CA GLY A 737 23.16 -24.78 30.26
C GLY A 737 23.65 -23.63 31.12
N GLY A 738 23.10 -22.43 30.94
CA GLY A 738 23.38 -21.34 31.86
C GLY A 738 22.85 -21.64 33.26
N GLY A 739 23.32 -20.92 34.28
CA GLY A 739 22.79 -21.07 35.63
C GLY A 739 21.31 -20.71 35.69
N GLY A 740 20.56 -21.38 36.55
CA GLY A 740 19.18 -21.02 36.85
C GLY A 740 19.11 -19.67 37.59
N GLY A 741 18.06 -18.90 37.36
CA GLY A 741 17.82 -17.67 38.12
C GLY A 741 17.36 -17.94 39.55
N GLY A 742 17.69 -17.06 40.50
CA GLY A 742 17.17 -17.16 41.86
C GLY A 742 15.67 -16.84 41.93
N GLY A 743 14.91 -17.47 42.81
CA GLY A 743 13.51 -17.13 43.05
C GLY A 743 13.38 -15.79 43.79
N GLY A 744 12.27 -15.08 43.59
CA GLY A 744 12.00 -13.81 44.30
C GLY A 744 11.52 -14.03 45.74
N ALA A 745 11.75 -13.06 46.64
CA ALA A 745 11.24 -13.13 48.01
C ALA A 745 9.72 -12.90 48.06
N GLY A 746 9.03 -13.51 49.03
CA GLY A 746 7.62 -13.23 49.31
C GLY A 746 7.43 -11.88 50.01
N ALA A 747 6.26 -11.26 49.84
CA ALA A 747 5.96 -9.96 50.44
C ALA A 747 5.68 -10.05 51.97
N SER A 748 6.16 -9.06 52.73
CA SER A 748 6.01 -8.93 54.19
C SER A 748 4.92 -7.92 54.60
N ARG A 749 4.29 -8.08 55.79
CA ARG A 749 3.22 -7.17 56.29
C ARG A 749 3.30 -6.86 57.80
N LEU A 750 2.91 -5.63 58.16
CA LEU A 750 2.65 -5.13 59.53
C LEU A 750 1.15 -4.92 59.78
N TRP A 751 0.60 -5.44 60.88
CA TRP A 751 -0.80 -5.25 61.26
C TRP A 751 -0.99 -4.12 62.31
N GLY A 752 -1.60 -3.02 61.87
CA GLY A 752 -1.69 -1.75 62.61
C GLY A 752 -2.48 -1.74 63.93
N PHE A 753 -3.25 -2.79 64.26
CA PHE A 753 -4.03 -2.83 65.50
C PHE A 753 -3.46 -3.76 66.59
N ALA A 754 -2.47 -4.59 66.28
CA ALA A 754 -1.92 -5.57 67.24
C ALA A 754 -0.38 -5.67 67.27
N PHE A 755 0.33 -4.84 66.49
CA PHE A 755 1.80 -4.89 66.36
C PHE A 755 2.37 -6.27 65.97
N VAL A 756 1.55 -7.17 65.41
CA VAL A 756 1.99 -8.50 64.94
C VAL A 756 2.63 -8.37 63.57
N LYS A 757 3.83 -8.94 63.41
CA LYS A 757 4.62 -8.94 62.18
C LYS A 757 4.83 -10.38 61.69
N THR A 758 4.51 -10.63 60.42
CA THR A 758 4.79 -11.91 59.74
C THR A 758 5.76 -11.66 58.60
N GLY A 759 6.89 -12.37 58.61
CA GLY A 759 7.92 -12.21 57.58
C GLY A 759 7.57 -12.94 56.29
N GLY A 760 7.84 -12.33 55.14
CA GLY A 760 7.83 -13.00 53.84
C GLY A 760 8.93 -14.08 53.76
N GLY A 761 8.65 -15.15 53.03
CA GLY A 761 9.61 -16.23 52.80
C GLY A 761 10.72 -15.82 51.84
N GLY A 762 11.94 -16.31 52.06
CA GLY A 762 13.07 -16.05 51.17
C GLY A 762 12.96 -16.84 49.87
N GLY A 763 13.42 -16.28 48.74
CA GLY A 763 13.40 -16.96 47.45
C GLY A 763 14.38 -18.14 47.39
N GLY A 764 14.09 -19.16 46.59
CA GLY A 764 14.99 -20.30 46.37
C GLY A 764 16.22 -19.93 45.54
N GLY A 765 17.36 -20.57 45.77
CA GLY A 765 18.56 -20.34 44.96
C GLY A 765 18.50 -21.05 43.61
N GLY A 766 18.98 -20.43 42.53
CA GLY A 766 18.98 -21.01 41.19
C GLY A 766 19.97 -22.17 41.04
N ALA A 767 19.74 -23.04 40.05
CA ALA A 767 20.60 -24.17 39.75
C ALA A 767 21.95 -23.75 39.15
N GLY A 768 23.00 -24.52 39.41
CA GLY A 768 24.32 -24.31 38.81
C GLY A 768 25.41 -25.00 39.61
N GLN A 769 26.59 -25.18 39.01
CA GLN A 769 27.68 -25.93 39.68
C GLN A 769 28.07 -25.30 41.01
N VAL A 770 28.23 -23.97 41.03
CA VAL A 770 28.02 -23.19 42.26
C VAL A 770 26.56 -22.78 42.27
N SER A 771 25.78 -23.50 43.07
CA SER A 771 24.34 -23.28 43.16
C SER A 771 24.06 -21.97 43.87
N GLY A 772 22.99 -21.29 43.45
CA GLY A 772 22.54 -20.06 44.11
C GLY A 772 22.20 -20.35 45.57
N ALA A 773 22.61 -19.46 46.47
CA ALA A 773 22.17 -19.51 47.85
C ALA A 773 20.68 -19.18 47.94
N GLY A 774 19.95 -19.88 48.80
CA GLY A 774 18.58 -19.49 49.14
C GLY A 774 18.57 -18.14 49.86
N GLY A 775 17.57 -17.32 49.55
CA GLY A 775 17.36 -16.02 50.19
C GLY A 775 16.91 -16.19 51.65
N ALA A 776 17.33 -15.26 52.51
CA ALA A 776 16.86 -15.21 53.88
C ALA A 776 15.38 -14.77 53.93
N GLY A 777 14.57 -15.46 54.73
CA GLY A 777 13.22 -15.03 55.08
C GLY A 777 13.26 -13.86 56.06
N ALA A 778 12.23 -13.01 56.03
CA ALA A 778 12.15 -11.86 56.91
C ALA A 778 11.90 -12.26 58.37
N ILE A 779 12.50 -11.51 59.29
CA ILE A 779 12.33 -11.67 60.74
C ILE A 779 11.02 -11.02 61.19
N GLY A 780 10.16 -11.76 61.90
CA GLY A 780 9.03 -11.24 62.66
C GLY A 780 9.47 -10.50 63.93
N SER A 781 8.63 -9.65 64.53
CA SER A 781 9.03 -8.77 65.64
C SER A 781 9.55 -9.56 66.87
N ALA A 782 10.76 -9.27 67.33
CA ALA A 782 11.27 -9.75 68.62
C ALA A 782 10.59 -8.98 69.76
N GLY A 783 9.50 -9.53 70.31
CA GLY A 783 8.82 -8.97 71.47
C GLY A 783 7.32 -9.28 71.57
N TYR A 784 6.66 -9.61 70.45
CA TYR A 784 5.25 -10.02 70.42
C TYR A 784 5.03 -11.01 69.27
N SER A 785 4.58 -12.23 69.60
CA SER A 785 4.03 -13.35 68.79
C SER A 785 4.21 -13.43 67.25
N GLY A 786 5.21 -12.77 66.65
CA GLY A 786 5.46 -12.76 65.21
C GLY A 786 6.13 -14.05 64.74
N VAL A 787 5.86 -14.44 63.49
CA VAL A 787 6.40 -15.66 62.87
C VAL A 787 7.31 -15.26 61.72
N ASN A 788 8.56 -15.74 61.75
CA ASN A 788 9.55 -15.51 60.71
C ASN A 788 9.12 -16.22 59.41
N GLY A 789 9.44 -15.61 58.28
CA GLY A 789 9.44 -16.34 57.01
C GLY A 789 10.56 -17.38 57.01
N ALA A 790 10.32 -18.52 56.37
CA ALA A 790 11.37 -19.51 56.18
C ALA A 790 12.38 -19.00 55.13
N ASN A 791 13.65 -19.40 55.30
CA ASN A 791 14.66 -19.18 54.26
C ASN A 791 14.34 -20.06 53.05
N GLY A 792 14.64 -19.57 51.85
CA GLY A 792 14.69 -20.42 50.68
C GLY A 792 15.82 -21.44 50.80
N SER A 793 15.66 -22.58 50.13
CA SER A 793 16.74 -23.56 50.00
C SER A 793 17.71 -23.13 48.90
N SER A 794 18.99 -23.45 49.05
CA SER A 794 19.96 -23.32 47.97
C SER A 794 19.60 -24.25 46.81
N GLY A 795 19.99 -23.88 45.60
CA GLY A 795 19.86 -24.76 44.44
C GLY A 795 20.78 -25.97 44.52
N THR A 796 20.70 -26.80 43.50
CA THR A 796 21.61 -27.91 43.20
C THR A 796 22.24 -27.69 41.82
N PRO A 797 23.19 -28.52 41.37
CA PRO A 797 23.78 -28.36 40.03
C PRO A 797 22.76 -28.33 38.88
N MET A 798 21.63 -29.02 39.01
CA MET A 798 20.63 -29.14 37.95
C MET A 798 19.27 -28.53 38.31
N ASN A 799 18.89 -28.56 39.58
CA ASN A 799 17.57 -28.14 40.04
C ASN A 799 17.65 -26.89 40.92
N GLY A 800 16.72 -25.97 40.74
CA GLY A 800 16.59 -24.82 41.62
C GLY A 800 16.11 -25.20 43.02
N GLY A 801 16.46 -24.37 44.00
CA GLY A 801 16.08 -24.54 45.39
C GLY A 801 14.63 -24.13 45.61
N VAL A 802 13.96 -24.78 46.55
CA VAL A 802 12.57 -24.45 46.90
C VAL A 802 12.51 -23.12 47.64
N GLY A 803 11.53 -22.27 47.31
CA GLY A 803 11.26 -21.02 48.02
C GLY A 803 10.78 -21.25 49.46
N GLY A 804 11.14 -20.36 50.38
CA GLY A 804 10.71 -20.43 51.77
C GLY A 804 9.24 -20.07 51.94
N GLY A 805 8.53 -20.78 52.82
CA GLY A 805 7.16 -20.42 53.18
C GLY A 805 7.09 -19.10 53.95
N GLY A 806 6.04 -18.30 53.70
CA GLY A 806 5.76 -17.10 54.48
C GLY A 806 5.34 -17.40 55.91
N GLY A 807 5.64 -16.50 56.85
CA GLY A 807 5.21 -16.62 58.24
C GLY A 807 3.68 -16.61 58.36
N THR A 808 3.13 -17.50 59.19
CA THR A 808 1.68 -17.64 59.39
C THR A 808 1.29 -17.28 60.81
N TYR A 809 0.31 -16.40 60.99
CA TYR A 809 -0.25 -16.05 62.29
C TYR A 809 -1.78 -16.14 62.28
N VAL A 810 -2.38 -16.72 63.34
CA VAL A 810 -3.84 -16.90 63.43
C VAL A 810 -4.45 -15.75 64.23
N LEU A 811 -5.31 -14.97 63.59
CA LEU A 811 -5.95 -13.79 64.18
C LEU A 811 -7.47 -13.96 64.07
N TYR A 812 -8.19 -13.97 65.19
CA TYR A 812 -9.64 -14.23 65.27
C TYR A 812 -10.11 -15.47 64.46
N TYR A 813 -9.48 -16.63 64.67
CA TYR A 813 -9.76 -17.91 63.99
C TYR A 813 -9.50 -17.97 62.47
N GLN A 814 -8.88 -16.94 61.87
CA GLN A 814 -8.46 -16.95 60.47
C GLN A 814 -6.93 -16.92 60.35
N PRO A 815 -6.29 -17.86 59.63
CA PRO A 815 -4.86 -17.84 59.39
C PRO A 815 -4.50 -16.73 58.39
N VAL A 816 -3.62 -15.84 58.79
CA VAL A 816 -3.05 -14.80 57.95
C VAL A 816 -1.62 -15.19 57.61
N THR A 817 -1.31 -15.31 56.32
CA THR A 817 0.02 -15.73 55.84
C THR A 817 0.67 -14.60 55.05
N SER A 818 1.96 -14.38 55.30
CA SER A 818 2.81 -13.56 54.40
C SER A 818 3.12 -14.34 53.12
N GLY A 819 3.62 -13.63 52.11
CA GLY A 819 3.99 -14.24 50.83
C GLY A 819 5.08 -15.30 51.00
N SER A 820 4.97 -16.40 50.26
CA SER A 820 6.06 -17.38 50.13
C SER A 820 7.04 -16.94 49.05
N GLY A 821 8.32 -17.24 49.23
CA GLY A 821 9.34 -17.04 48.20
C GLY A 821 9.10 -17.94 46.99
N GLY A 822 9.48 -17.48 45.81
CA GLY A 822 9.46 -18.28 44.58
C GLY A 822 10.60 -19.30 44.57
N ASN A 823 10.44 -20.38 43.80
CA ASN A 823 11.51 -21.36 43.60
C ASN A 823 12.62 -20.79 42.73
N GLY A 824 13.85 -21.25 42.95
CA GLY A 824 14.94 -21.03 42.00
C GLY A 824 14.66 -21.79 40.69
N GLY A 825 15.19 -21.28 39.59
CA GLY A 825 15.11 -21.92 38.29
C GLY A 825 16.06 -23.13 38.21
N ASN A 826 15.66 -24.14 37.45
CA ASN A 826 16.56 -25.22 37.03
C ASN A 826 17.64 -24.68 36.07
N LEU A 827 18.62 -25.51 35.72
CA LEU A 827 19.70 -25.10 34.81
C LEU A 827 19.12 -24.56 33.50
N GLY A 828 19.44 -23.32 33.15
CA GLY A 828 18.95 -22.61 31.97
C GLY A 828 17.54 -22.03 32.09
N MET A 829 16.90 -22.07 33.27
CA MET A 829 15.54 -21.58 33.51
C MET A 829 15.50 -20.38 34.47
N SER A 830 14.50 -19.50 34.30
CA SER A 830 14.24 -18.40 35.25
C SER A 830 13.81 -18.93 36.62
N GLY A 831 14.07 -18.15 37.66
CA GLY A 831 13.41 -18.36 38.95
C GLY A 831 11.94 -17.93 38.91
N ASP A 832 11.14 -18.48 39.81
CA ASP A 832 9.76 -18.05 40.00
C ASP A 832 9.70 -16.76 40.83
N SER A 833 8.68 -15.95 40.59
CA SER A 833 8.39 -14.78 41.43
C SER A 833 7.88 -15.21 42.81
N GLY A 834 8.19 -14.41 43.83
CA GLY A 834 7.57 -14.53 45.14
C GLY A 834 6.07 -14.25 45.08
N THR A 835 5.33 -14.86 46.01
CA THR A 835 3.88 -14.70 46.08
C THR A 835 3.48 -13.58 47.04
N VAL A 836 2.22 -13.18 46.93
CA VAL A 836 1.55 -12.26 47.84
C VAL A 836 0.76 -13.08 48.87
N GLY A 837 0.83 -12.70 50.15
CA GLY A 837 0.10 -13.35 51.24
C GLY A 837 -1.42 -13.13 51.20
N THR A 838 -2.19 -13.92 51.97
CA THR A 838 -3.67 -14.00 51.89
C THR A 838 -4.44 -12.71 52.15
N ALA A 839 -3.78 -11.65 52.64
CA ALA A 839 -4.42 -10.37 52.92
C ALA A 839 -3.73 -9.16 52.27
N ASN A 840 -2.58 -9.31 51.60
CA ASN A 840 -1.66 -8.21 51.30
C ASN A 840 -1.75 -7.67 49.85
N THR A 841 -2.82 -6.98 49.44
CA THR A 841 -2.98 -6.55 48.02
C THR A 841 -2.14 -5.36 47.58
N ALA A 842 -1.46 -4.66 48.50
CA ALA A 842 -0.71 -3.43 48.19
C ALA A 842 0.79 -3.65 47.90
N TYR A 843 1.33 -4.83 48.21
CA TYR A 843 2.75 -5.16 48.02
C TYR A 843 2.89 -6.48 47.25
N ILE A 844 3.79 -6.50 46.28
CA ILE A 844 4.01 -7.66 45.41
C ILE A 844 5.21 -8.47 45.90
N GLY A 845 5.23 -9.77 45.57
CA GLY A 845 6.45 -10.56 45.74
C GLY A 845 7.55 -10.10 44.76
N GLY A 846 8.80 -10.38 45.11
CA GLY A 846 9.93 -10.07 44.25
C GLY A 846 9.87 -10.88 42.96
N ALA A 847 10.35 -10.30 41.87
CA ALA A 847 10.48 -11.02 40.60
C ALA A 847 11.52 -12.15 40.72
N GLY A 848 11.30 -13.26 40.02
CA GLY A 848 12.33 -14.26 39.81
C GLY A 848 13.47 -13.72 38.93
N GLY A 849 14.69 -14.18 39.20
CA GLY A 849 15.87 -13.86 38.41
C GLY A 849 15.84 -14.53 37.03
N SER A 850 16.41 -13.87 36.04
CA SER A 850 16.53 -14.41 34.67
C SER A 850 17.47 -15.62 34.61
N PRO A 851 17.27 -16.56 33.66
CA PRO A 851 18.24 -17.61 33.39
C PRO A 851 19.56 -17.03 32.86
N GLY A 852 20.65 -17.72 33.14
CA GLY A 852 21.91 -17.51 32.45
C GLY A 852 21.85 -18.01 31.01
N ALA A 853 22.60 -17.37 30.10
CA ALA A 853 22.73 -17.83 28.72
C ALA A 853 23.52 -19.14 28.63
N ALA A 854 23.10 -20.07 27.78
CA ALA A 854 23.92 -21.25 27.45
C ALA A 854 25.23 -20.82 26.76
N VAL A 855 25.14 -19.89 25.80
CA VAL A 855 26.30 -19.27 25.16
C VAL A 855 26.11 -17.76 25.00
N VAL A 856 27.12 -17.00 25.41
CA VAL A 856 27.30 -15.58 25.06
C VAL A 856 28.25 -15.49 23.87
N GLY A 857 27.87 -14.81 22.79
CA GLY A 857 28.66 -14.72 21.55
C GLY A 857 28.31 -15.80 20.51
N ASN A 858 27.04 -16.18 20.41
CA ASN A 858 26.52 -17.18 19.46
C ASN A 858 26.86 -16.91 17.98
N ALA A 859 27.08 -15.65 17.59
CA ALA A 859 27.55 -15.29 16.25
C ALA A 859 28.93 -15.88 15.89
N ASN A 860 29.69 -16.33 16.89
CA ASN A 860 30.99 -16.97 16.72
C ASN A 860 30.92 -18.51 16.71
N ILE A 861 29.73 -19.11 16.72
CA ILE A 861 29.58 -20.57 16.61
C ILE A 861 29.15 -20.93 15.19
N THR A 862 29.88 -21.85 14.57
CA THR A 862 29.62 -22.38 13.21
C THR A 862 29.07 -23.78 13.22
#